data_AF-A0A517WAG9-F1
#
_entry.id   AF-A0A517WAG9-F1
#
_cell.length_a   1.000
_cell.length_b   1.000
_cell.length_c   1.000
_cell.angle_alpha   90.00
_cell.angle_beta   90.00
_cell.angle_gamma   90.00
#
_symmetry.space_group_name_H-M   'P 1'
#
loop_
_entity.id
_entity.type
_entity.pdbx_description
1 polymer ?
#
loop_
_entity_poly.entity_id
_entity_poly.type
_entity_poly.pdbx_seq_one_letter_code
_entity_poly.pdbx_strand_id
1 'polypeptide(L)'
;MHQSAPFHPRLSGVLTLCLAFASCATTLAEKPQATPSDAASTRARLHKPLPETLTSFGAAVLGDYLYVFSGHSGDAHGEGRDLLVDHFRRIKVDDPQAAWEELAQHEPAQSTALITDGKYLYRIGGLTFLNRSGEETNFKSTQHFSRYDVQQDKWEELAPLPEPRSSLDAAILGREIYVAGGWNLQGESSRDADWHEDILKFDLDNPSAGWQSIPGPGYKSRAIALAAHKGKIYLLGGIQDRGISRKVSIYDPQTNSWSEGPEMQADSATAGFASSAFEADGKLYYTGGSGIVYRLNDEKHAWEVADRLLFPRMFLRLLPLKSDRLIALGGTSMGAGRIGVVESLQMDPSFGQTPKQVSWNIKFDGKVRQSQCLVLDGMQLYAFGGNKSRNPHDFKQSAFSKEAFVFDLSRQTVEQLPDLPLALQSGTALVLSQTSEHNSILVAGGMGFQDDQFTALKTLFRFDPEAKKWSRYPVELPQPRSMFSAVTQDEAVWFFAGSTVGKERSLLSTVDHWWADDSAPAALPGIKLPTPRRSTGGALLKDEYYLAGGLTAESGLAETVDVFHFQDRTWRTAPAPQVPRVFPSLVATGNKLYLYGGFTRADGHFQPATSLEMYDPQTKKWETIADRIPGVSPTMTMFPFNGRLLFYGIDPQVAGQANFVLYDPAPLTAPEQVASMSFGGRRRDPAGQARREALILMRKDTDKDGKLSAAELGSRMKDFFHKADQNQDQVLTLEELTTVIQQDQRENAPQRPRRSRESASDKADQKPNAKKSSETENKQEK
;
A
#
# COMPACT_ATOMS: atom_id res chain seq x y z
N MET A 1 0.84 -58.99 -62.20
CA MET A 1 -0.11 -59.61 -61.25
C MET A 1 -0.02 -58.87 -59.93
N HIS A 2 -1.15 -58.30 -59.50
CA HIS A 2 -1.62 -57.94 -58.14
C HIS A 2 -0.66 -57.28 -57.12
N GLN A 3 -0.88 -55.98 -56.80
CA GLN A 3 -1.71 -55.41 -55.70
C GLN A 3 -0.88 -55.24 -54.39
N SER A 4 -0.46 -54.04 -53.97
CA SER A 4 -1.17 -52.90 -53.36
C SER A 4 -1.56 -53.07 -51.87
N ALA A 5 -0.84 -52.39 -50.97
CA ALA A 5 -1.38 -51.76 -49.74
C ALA A 5 -0.38 -50.69 -49.20
N PRO A 6 -0.85 -49.58 -48.57
CA PRO A 6 -0.09 -48.33 -48.45
C PRO A 6 0.60 -48.13 -47.09
N PHE A 7 1.72 -47.42 -47.08
CA PHE A 7 2.39 -46.88 -45.89
C PHE A 7 1.85 -45.46 -45.57
N HIS A 8 1.42 -45.27 -44.33
CA HIS A 8 1.21 -43.95 -43.71
C HIS A 8 2.55 -43.22 -43.47
N PRO A 9 2.66 -41.90 -43.69
CA PRO A 9 3.75 -41.12 -43.12
C PRO A 9 3.34 -40.58 -41.74
N ARG A 10 4.05 -41.00 -40.68
CA ARG A 10 4.03 -40.31 -39.38
C ARG A 10 5.11 -39.23 -39.34
N LEU A 11 4.66 -38.04 -38.96
CA LEU A 11 5.38 -36.86 -38.47
C LEU A 11 6.91 -36.97 -38.34
N SER A 12 7.63 -36.28 -39.22
CA SER A 12 8.90 -35.64 -38.86
C SER A 12 8.94 -34.25 -39.51
N GLY A 13 8.67 -33.22 -38.73
CA GLY A 13 8.62 -31.85 -39.26
C GLY A 13 8.41 -30.80 -38.18
N VAL A 14 9.18 -30.83 -37.08
CA VAL A 14 9.23 -29.71 -36.10
C VAL A 14 10.64 -29.46 -35.53
N LEU A 15 11.69 -30.18 -35.94
CA LEU A 15 12.99 -30.09 -35.25
C LEU A 15 14.02 -29.10 -35.82
N THR A 16 13.69 -28.30 -36.83
CA THR A 16 14.73 -27.56 -37.60
C THR A 16 14.59 -26.04 -37.59
N LEU A 17 14.09 -25.45 -36.50
CA LEU A 17 14.28 -24.00 -36.27
C LEU A 17 14.38 -23.65 -34.77
N CYS A 18 15.19 -24.39 -34.03
CA CYS A 18 15.44 -24.20 -32.58
C CYS A 18 16.87 -23.73 -32.24
N LEU A 19 17.64 -23.21 -33.20
CA LEU A 19 19.09 -22.94 -33.04
C LEU A 19 19.49 -21.47 -32.78
N ALA A 20 18.57 -20.53 -32.55
CA ALA A 20 18.91 -19.10 -32.36
C ALA A 20 18.92 -18.59 -30.90
N PHE A 21 18.87 -19.47 -29.89
CA PHE A 21 18.90 -19.10 -28.46
C PHE A 21 20.24 -19.42 -27.76
N ALA A 22 21.25 -19.89 -28.49
CA ALA A 22 22.47 -20.48 -27.90
C ALA A 22 23.67 -19.51 -27.71
N SER A 23 23.58 -18.21 -28.05
CA SER A 23 24.72 -17.29 -27.86
C SER A 23 24.31 -15.91 -27.35
N CYS A 24 23.78 -15.82 -26.13
CA CYS A 24 23.75 -14.53 -25.42
C CYS A 24 23.65 -14.72 -23.90
N ALA A 25 24.58 -15.50 -23.33
CA ALA A 25 24.70 -15.63 -21.88
C ALA A 25 26.12 -16.01 -21.48
N THR A 26 27.13 -15.35 -22.04
CA THR A 26 28.49 -15.32 -21.46
C THR A 26 29.20 -14.07 -21.96
N THR A 27 29.91 -13.40 -21.05
CA THR A 27 30.73 -12.18 -21.23
C THR A 27 29.98 -10.85 -21.30
N LEU A 28 29.93 -10.17 -20.14
CA LEU A 28 30.40 -8.79 -19.94
C LEU A 28 30.42 -8.55 -18.43
N ALA A 29 31.52 -8.97 -17.80
CA ALA A 29 31.90 -8.53 -16.47
C ALA A 29 32.98 -7.46 -16.64
N GLU A 30 32.56 -6.23 -16.90
CA GLU A 30 33.41 -5.07 -16.66
C GLU A 30 33.10 -4.53 -15.26
N LYS A 31 34.16 -4.32 -14.47
CA LYS A 31 34.06 -3.59 -13.19
C LYS A 31 33.40 -2.24 -13.45
N PRO A 32 32.44 -1.79 -12.63
CA PRO A 32 31.90 -0.45 -12.78
C PRO A 32 33.00 0.56 -12.46
N GLN A 33 33.49 1.25 -13.49
CA GLN A 33 34.01 2.60 -13.32
C GLN A 33 32.81 3.50 -13.03
N ALA A 34 32.90 4.30 -11.96
CA ALA A 34 31.89 5.29 -11.62
C ALA A 34 31.65 6.20 -12.83
N THR A 35 30.48 6.03 -13.44
CA THR A 35 29.98 6.90 -14.52
C THR A 35 29.10 7.98 -13.91
N PRO A 36 28.88 9.12 -14.59
CA PRO A 36 28.18 10.29 -14.03
C PRO A 36 26.72 10.04 -13.55
N SER A 37 26.18 8.81 -13.71
CA SER A 37 24.82 8.43 -13.33
C SER A 37 24.60 8.15 -11.84
N ASP A 38 25.65 8.09 -11.02
CA ASP A 38 25.47 7.99 -9.56
C ASP A 38 24.75 9.21 -8.97
N ALA A 39 24.74 10.34 -9.70
CA ALA A 39 24.09 11.59 -9.31
C ALA A 39 22.55 11.51 -9.21
N ALA A 40 21.89 10.54 -9.86
CA ALA A 40 20.43 10.38 -9.72
C ALA A 40 20.04 9.70 -8.39
N SER A 41 20.96 8.93 -7.79
CA SER A 41 20.74 8.20 -6.52
C SER A 41 21.01 9.04 -5.27
N THR A 42 21.52 10.27 -5.42
CA THR A 42 21.98 11.07 -4.26
C THR A 42 20.89 11.92 -3.61
N ARG A 43 19.75 12.16 -4.29
CA ARG A 43 18.73 13.10 -3.80
C ARG A 43 17.75 12.53 -2.77
N ALA A 44 17.53 11.22 -2.77
CA ALA A 44 16.74 10.56 -1.73
C ALA A 44 17.40 9.29 -1.24
N ARG A 45 17.24 9.00 0.06
CA ARG A 45 17.77 7.78 0.68
C ARG A 45 16.75 7.17 1.61
N LEU A 46 16.68 5.85 1.61
CA LEU A 46 15.99 5.09 2.64
C LEU A 46 16.95 4.75 3.77
N HIS A 47 16.46 4.87 4.99
CA HIS A 47 17.17 4.50 6.20
C HIS A 47 16.54 3.26 6.83
N LYS A 48 17.15 2.77 7.92
CA LYS A 48 16.54 1.72 8.73
C LYS A 48 15.13 2.16 9.15
N PRO A 49 14.10 1.34 8.86
CA PRO A 49 12.72 1.71 9.14
C PRO A 49 12.47 1.76 10.65
N LEU A 50 11.38 2.42 11.03
CA LEU A 50 10.87 2.37 12.40
C LEU A 50 10.54 0.92 12.78
N PRO A 51 10.84 0.46 14.02
CA PRO A 51 10.52 -0.89 14.46
C PRO A 51 9.02 -1.18 14.41
N GLU A 52 8.18 -0.19 14.76
CA GLU A 52 6.74 -0.20 14.54
C GLU A 52 6.29 0.98 13.67
N THR A 53 5.10 0.85 13.07
CA THR A 53 4.52 1.94 12.27
C THR A 53 3.75 2.90 13.18
N LEU A 54 4.12 4.18 13.15
CA LEU A 54 3.67 5.17 14.14
C LEU A 54 2.89 6.32 13.49
N THR A 55 1.86 6.79 14.18
CA THR A 55 1.17 8.07 13.93
C THR A 55 1.19 8.93 15.19
N SER A 56 1.11 10.25 15.04
CA SER A 56 0.96 11.19 16.18
C SER A 56 2.05 11.03 17.25
N PHE A 57 3.31 10.90 16.84
CA PHE A 57 4.47 10.67 17.72
C PHE A 57 5.35 11.93 17.83
N GLY A 58 6.20 11.96 18.86
CA GLY A 58 7.24 12.98 19.00
C GLY A 58 8.53 12.51 18.31
N ALA A 59 9.20 13.39 17.56
CA ALA A 59 10.54 13.09 17.07
C ALA A 59 11.40 14.35 16.93
N ALA A 60 12.71 14.19 17.12
CA ALA A 60 13.70 15.25 17.01
C ALA A 60 15.04 14.70 16.49
N VAL A 61 15.85 15.55 15.88
CA VAL A 61 17.24 15.25 15.52
C VAL A 61 18.16 16.04 16.45
N LEU A 62 19.11 15.37 17.09
CA LEU A 62 20.12 15.99 17.94
C LEU A 62 21.48 15.36 17.65
N GLY A 63 22.39 16.14 17.07
CA GLY A 63 23.64 15.63 16.51
C GLY A 63 23.38 14.68 15.34
N ASP A 64 24.04 13.51 15.35
CA ASP A 64 23.85 12.47 14.32
C ASP A 64 22.68 11.51 14.61
N TYR A 65 21.95 11.73 15.70
CA TYR A 65 20.91 10.84 16.19
C TYR A 65 19.51 11.36 15.88
N LEU A 66 18.66 10.45 15.40
CA LEU A 66 17.21 10.62 15.32
C LEU A 66 16.59 9.99 16.56
N TYR A 67 15.73 10.74 17.24
CA TYR A 67 15.00 10.33 18.43
C TYR A 67 13.51 10.22 18.11
N VAL A 68 12.86 9.16 18.57
CA VAL A 68 11.44 8.88 18.35
C VAL A 68 10.79 8.49 19.67
N PHE A 69 9.82 9.29 20.09
CA PHE A 69 9.10 9.14 21.35
C PHE A 69 7.65 8.73 21.11
N SER A 70 7.29 7.54 21.60
CA SER A 70 5.92 7.03 21.72
C SER A 70 5.08 7.21 20.43
N GLY A 71 3.79 7.50 20.57
CA GLY A 71 2.82 7.61 19.49
C GLY A 71 1.81 6.49 19.47
N HIS A 72 1.03 6.43 18.40
CA HIS A 72 -0.09 5.50 18.23
C HIS A 72 0.22 4.42 17.18
N SER A 73 0.10 3.15 17.56
CA SER A 73 0.38 1.97 16.71
C SER A 73 -0.83 1.06 16.45
N GLY A 74 -1.93 1.19 17.19
CA GLY A 74 -3.20 0.46 16.97
C GLY A 74 -4.08 1.08 15.88
N ASP A 75 -5.16 0.47 15.39
CA ASP A 75 -5.94 1.01 14.23
C ASP A 75 -6.29 2.51 14.29
N ALA A 76 -6.55 3.14 13.14
CA ALA A 76 -6.83 4.59 13.06
C ALA A 76 -8.06 5.05 13.88
N HIS A 77 -8.94 4.11 14.26
CA HIS A 77 -10.10 4.31 15.14
C HIS A 77 -9.95 3.62 16.51
N GLY A 78 -8.83 2.98 16.76
CA GLY A 78 -8.55 2.37 18.04
C GLY A 78 -8.24 3.44 19.08
N GLU A 79 -8.92 3.36 20.22
CA GLU A 79 -8.72 4.22 21.38
C GLU A 79 -8.41 3.33 22.59
N GLY A 80 -7.48 3.74 23.44
CA GLY A 80 -7.04 2.95 24.58
C GLY A 80 -5.53 3.00 24.82
N ARG A 81 -5.14 2.77 26.08
CA ARG A 81 -3.75 2.90 26.53
C ARG A 81 -2.80 1.88 25.88
N ASP A 82 -3.29 0.70 25.55
CA ASP A 82 -2.56 -0.40 24.92
C ASP A 82 -2.21 -0.14 23.44
N LEU A 83 -2.76 0.91 22.83
CA LEU A 83 -2.41 1.32 21.47
C LEU A 83 -1.31 2.39 21.44
N LEU A 84 -0.93 2.91 22.60
CA LEU A 84 0.19 3.82 22.75
C LEU A 84 1.49 3.03 22.85
N VAL A 85 2.49 3.49 22.11
CA VAL A 85 3.80 2.84 22.08
C VAL A 85 4.60 3.24 23.30
N ASP A 86 5.02 2.24 24.09
CA ASP A 86 5.77 2.43 25.33
C ASP A 86 7.29 2.39 25.13
N HIS A 87 7.75 3.07 24.08
CA HIS A 87 9.16 3.15 23.73
C HIS A 87 9.59 4.59 23.47
N PHE A 88 10.83 4.89 23.89
CA PHE A 88 11.60 6.03 23.45
C PHE A 88 12.92 5.51 22.90
N ARG A 89 13.14 5.73 21.60
CA ARG A 89 14.26 5.13 20.88
C ARG A 89 15.09 6.18 20.17
N ARG A 90 16.35 5.86 19.94
CA ARG A 90 17.20 6.60 19.00
C ARG A 90 17.94 5.70 18.03
N ILE A 91 18.40 6.29 16.93
CA ILE A 91 19.28 5.64 15.98
C ILE A 91 20.25 6.65 15.36
N LYS A 92 21.49 6.21 15.11
CA LYS A 92 22.46 6.97 14.31
C LYS A 92 22.13 6.81 12.82
N VAL A 93 21.54 7.84 12.23
CA VAL A 93 20.78 7.75 10.96
C VAL A 93 21.61 7.32 9.74
N ASP A 94 22.84 7.83 9.63
CA ASP A 94 23.72 7.56 8.48
C ASP A 94 24.61 6.32 8.67
N ASP A 95 24.52 5.63 9.82
CA ASP A 95 25.28 4.41 10.08
C ASP A 95 24.46 3.17 9.66
N PRO A 96 24.86 2.46 8.58
CA PRO A 96 24.13 1.28 8.11
C PRO A 96 24.18 0.11 9.10
N GLN A 97 25.10 0.10 10.06
CA GLN A 97 25.22 -0.94 11.08
C GLN A 97 24.47 -0.58 12.37
N ALA A 98 24.13 0.70 12.61
CA ALA A 98 23.46 1.13 13.84
C ALA A 98 22.10 0.45 14.06
N ALA A 99 21.82 0.00 15.26
CA ALA A 99 20.50 -0.52 15.64
C ALA A 99 19.68 0.57 16.35
N TRP A 100 18.38 0.36 16.48
CA TRP A 100 17.55 1.17 17.37
C TRP A 100 17.96 0.90 18.82
N GLU A 101 18.28 1.96 19.54
CA GLU A 101 18.65 1.95 20.95
C GLU A 101 17.44 2.34 21.79
N GLU A 102 17.09 1.54 22.79
CA GLU A 102 16.09 1.90 23.81
C GLU A 102 16.70 2.88 24.79
N LEU A 103 15.93 3.89 25.18
CA LEU A 103 16.30 4.94 26.13
C LEU A 103 15.37 4.90 27.34
N ALA A 104 15.74 5.62 28.40
CA ALA A 104 14.86 5.85 29.54
C ALA A 104 13.53 6.45 29.08
N GLN A 105 12.45 5.71 29.32
CA GLN A 105 11.12 6.03 28.84
C GLN A 105 10.39 6.99 29.78
N HIS A 106 9.47 7.77 29.22
CA HIS A 106 8.48 8.58 29.94
C HIS A 106 7.07 8.03 29.65
N GLU A 107 6.02 8.46 30.36
CA GLU A 107 4.69 7.90 30.13
C GLU A 107 4.26 7.96 28.64
N PRO A 108 3.71 6.87 28.08
CA PRO A 108 3.26 6.84 26.69
C PRO A 108 2.23 7.91 26.40
N ALA A 109 2.41 8.59 25.27
CA ALA A 109 1.51 9.61 24.79
C ALA A 109 1.55 9.69 23.27
N GLN A 110 0.39 9.98 22.68
CA GLN A 110 0.30 10.44 21.31
C GLN A 110 0.06 11.95 21.26
N SER A 111 0.17 12.54 20.09
CA SER A 111 -0.11 13.97 19.84
C SER A 111 0.69 14.90 20.76
N THR A 112 1.93 14.49 21.06
CA THR A 112 2.93 15.23 21.84
C THR A 112 3.97 15.87 20.91
N ALA A 113 4.56 16.98 21.33
CA ALA A 113 5.70 17.57 20.65
C ALA A 113 7.00 17.10 21.30
N LEU A 114 8.00 16.80 20.47
CA LEU A 114 9.38 16.57 20.89
C LEU A 114 10.26 17.53 20.09
N ILE A 115 10.92 18.46 20.77
CA ILE A 115 11.76 19.49 20.14
C ILE A 115 13.13 19.54 20.82
N THR A 116 14.11 20.23 20.23
CA THR A 116 15.46 20.35 20.80
C THR A 116 16.00 21.77 20.72
N ASP A 117 16.79 22.16 21.72
CA ASP A 117 17.58 23.39 21.74
C ASP A 117 19.05 23.15 21.29
N GLY A 118 19.35 21.96 20.78
CA GLY A 118 20.70 21.53 20.44
C GLY A 118 21.50 20.93 21.61
N LYS A 119 20.92 20.87 22.82
CA LYS A 119 21.54 20.24 23.99
C LYS A 119 20.61 19.21 24.65
N TYR A 120 19.35 19.56 24.86
CA TYR A 120 18.32 18.73 25.46
C TYR A 120 17.21 18.44 24.46
N LEU A 121 16.42 17.41 24.75
CA LEU A 121 15.13 17.19 24.11
C LEU A 121 14.01 17.60 25.07
N TYR A 122 12.94 18.19 24.56
CA TYR A 122 11.80 18.66 25.34
C TYR A 122 10.54 17.97 24.89
N ARG A 123 9.89 17.23 25.79
CA ARG A 123 8.57 16.61 25.58
C ARG A 123 7.50 17.55 26.11
N ILE A 124 6.49 17.85 25.30
CA ILE A 124 5.47 18.86 25.61
C ILE A 124 4.08 18.32 25.32
N GLY A 125 3.23 18.33 26.36
CA GLY A 125 1.84 17.89 26.32
C GLY A 125 1.68 16.46 25.80
N GLY A 126 0.51 16.19 25.23
CA GLY A 126 0.16 14.89 24.66
C GLY A 126 -1.13 14.33 25.23
N LEU A 127 -1.63 13.29 24.57
CA LEU A 127 -2.84 12.56 24.88
C LEU A 127 -2.49 11.15 25.37
N THR A 128 -3.04 10.79 26.52
CA THR A 128 -3.05 9.42 27.04
C THR A 128 -4.49 8.96 27.29
N PHE A 129 -4.66 7.72 27.76
CA PHE A 129 -5.96 7.12 28.05
C PHE A 129 -5.98 6.52 29.45
N LEU A 130 -7.13 6.61 30.13
CA LEU A 130 -7.33 5.99 31.45
C LEU A 130 -7.73 4.51 31.35
N ASN A 131 -8.28 4.10 30.21
CA ASN A 131 -8.85 2.78 29.95
C ASN A 131 -8.10 2.05 28.82
N ARG A 132 -8.41 0.76 28.62
CA ARG A 132 -7.85 -0.07 27.54
C ARG A 132 -8.80 -0.16 26.34
N SER A 133 -8.29 -0.58 25.19
CA SER A 133 -9.10 -0.81 24.00
C SER A 133 -10.18 -1.87 24.23
N GLY A 134 -11.38 -1.58 23.73
CA GLY A 134 -12.58 -2.40 23.94
C GLY A 134 -13.43 -1.99 25.16
N GLU A 135 -12.93 -1.07 25.98
CA GLU A 135 -13.71 -0.37 27.01
C GLU A 135 -14.19 0.98 26.49
N GLU A 136 -15.14 1.63 27.19
CA GLU A 136 -15.57 2.99 26.86
C GLU A 136 -14.38 3.95 26.98
N THR A 137 -14.05 4.61 25.87
CA THR A 137 -12.88 5.49 25.77
C THR A 137 -12.90 6.57 26.83
N ASN A 138 -11.75 6.79 27.47
CA ASN A 138 -11.56 7.85 28.43
C ASN A 138 -10.23 8.56 28.14
N PHE A 139 -10.34 9.69 27.48
CA PHE A 139 -9.23 10.53 27.05
C PHE A 139 -8.65 11.32 28.22
N LYS A 140 -7.33 11.54 28.17
CA LYS A 140 -6.63 12.42 29.10
C LYS A 140 -5.53 13.19 28.39
N SER A 141 -5.82 14.43 28.00
CA SER A 141 -4.78 15.40 27.64
C SER A 141 -3.94 15.71 28.87
N THR A 142 -2.66 15.99 28.67
CA THR A 142 -1.66 16.11 29.74
C THR A 142 -1.05 17.49 29.81
N GLN A 143 -0.52 17.86 30.98
CA GLN A 143 0.24 19.09 31.22
C GLN A 143 1.76 18.88 31.15
N HIS A 144 2.21 17.72 30.65
CA HIS A 144 3.61 17.34 30.74
C HIS A 144 4.53 18.36 30.07
N PHE A 145 5.60 18.71 30.77
CA PHE A 145 6.73 19.41 30.21
C PHE A 145 8.00 18.90 30.88
N SER A 146 8.77 18.11 30.14
CA SER A 146 9.95 17.43 30.67
C SER A 146 11.11 17.62 29.70
N ARG A 147 12.32 17.82 30.24
CA ARG A 147 13.55 17.79 29.45
C ARG A 147 14.26 16.46 29.60
N TYR A 148 14.89 15.97 28.54
CA TYR A 148 15.69 14.77 28.53
C TYR A 148 17.16 15.12 28.31
N ASP A 149 18.01 14.67 29.23
CA ASP A 149 19.46 14.75 29.14
C ASP A 149 20.00 13.51 28.41
N VAL A 150 20.50 13.72 27.19
CA VAL A 150 21.02 12.65 26.33
C VAL A 150 22.32 12.01 26.84
N GLN A 151 23.07 12.70 27.72
CA GLN A 151 24.30 12.17 28.31
C GLN A 151 24.00 11.30 29.52
N GLN A 152 22.95 11.64 30.27
CA GLN A 152 22.55 10.92 31.47
C GLN A 152 21.48 9.85 31.24
N ASP A 153 20.87 9.84 30.05
CA ASP A 153 19.70 9.02 29.73
C ASP A 153 18.59 9.18 30.77
N LYS A 154 18.20 10.44 31.01
CA LYS A 154 17.28 10.77 32.10
C LYS A 154 16.35 11.94 31.76
N TRP A 155 15.09 11.77 32.16
CA TRP A 155 14.08 12.84 32.15
C TRP A 155 14.12 13.66 33.44
N GLU A 156 13.90 14.96 33.29
CA GLU A 156 13.71 15.92 34.37
C GLU A 156 12.43 16.73 34.10
N GLU A 157 11.54 16.75 35.09
CA GLU A 157 10.31 17.54 35.02
C GLU A 157 10.61 19.02 35.16
N LEU A 158 9.97 19.82 34.29
CA LEU A 158 9.99 21.28 34.33
C LEU A 158 8.60 21.80 34.76
N ALA A 159 8.41 23.12 34.80
CA ALA A 159 7.11 23.69 35.16
C ALA A 159 6.03 23.22 34.15
N PRO A 160 4.95 22.58 34.61
CA PRO A 160 3.96 21.99 33.71
C PRO A 160 3.23 23.05 32.89
N LEU A 161 2.64 22.65 31.76
CA LEU A 161 1.73 23.51 31.00
C LEU A 161 0.58 24.01 31.90
N PRO A 162 0.13 25.28 31.78
CA PRO A 162 -0.93 25.82 32.63
C PRO A 162 -2.21 24.99 32.59
N GLU A 163 -2.57 24.51 31.40
CA GLU A 163 -3.74 23.65 31.15
C GLU A 163 -3.33 22.44 30.30
N PRO A 164 -4.00 21.28 30.44
CA PRO A 164 -3.69 20.12 29.63
C PRO A 164 -3.89 20.38 28.13
N ARG A 165 -2.97 19.88 27.32
CA ARG A 165 -2.94 20.18 25.89
C ARG A 165 -2.43 18.99 25.08
N SER A 166 -3.17 18.60 24.05
CA SER A 166 -2.76 17.60 23.06
C SER A 166 -3.09 18.08 21.64
N SER A 167 -2.52 17.43 20.62
CA SER A 167 -2.65 17.86 19.21
C SER A 167 -2.15 19.28 18.96
N LEU A 168 -1.19 19.70 19.78
CA LEU A 168 -0.42 20.93 19.68
C LEU A 168 0.80 20.72 18.77
N ASP A 169 1.50 21.81 18.47
CA ASP A 169 2.89 21.73 18.03
C ASP A 169 3.73 22.81 18.74
N ALA A 170 5.05 22.66 18.70
CA ALA A 170 5.98 23.52 19.42
C ALA A 170 7.21 23.88 18.59
N ALA A 171 7.78 25.05 18.83
CA ALA A 171 8.98 25.52 18.14
C ALA A 171 9.89 26.28 19.11
N ILE A 172 11.20 26.24 18.86
CA ILE A 172 12.19 27.03 19.61
C ILE A 172 12.62 28.22 18.78
N LEU A 173 12.59 29.41 19.37
CA LEU A 173 13.15 30.63 18.81
C LEU A 173 14.14 31.23 19.82
N GLY A 174 15.43 31.16 19.51
CA GLY A 174 16.48 31.55 20.45
C GLY A 174 16.49 30.65 21.69
N ARG A 175 16.26 31.25 22.88
CA ARG A 175 16.18 30.55 24.17
C ARG A 175 14.74 30.42 24.69
N GLU A 176 13.76 30.58 23.79
CA GLU A 176 12.35 30.56 24.14
C GLU A 176 11.63 29.43 23.40
N ILE A 177 10.80 28.69 24.13
CA ILE A 177 9.89 27.68 23.56
C ILE A 177 8.51 28.29 23.38
N TYR A 178 7.91 28.08 22.21
CA TYR A 178 6.55 28.48 21.87
C TYR A 178 5.68 27.24 21.62
N VAL A 179 4.46 27.22 22.16
CA VAL A 179 3.48 26.14 22.02
C VAL A 179 2.14 26.70 21.58
N ALA A 180 1.60 26.22 20.47
CA ALA A 180 0.35 26.74 19.91
C ALA A 180 -0.67 25.64 19.59
N GLY A 181 -1.94 26.05 19.59
CA GLY A 181 -3.07 25.20 19.24
C GLY A 181 -3.27 24.01 20.18
N GLY A 182 -4.02 23.03 19.69
CA GLY A 182 -4.40 21.85 20.44
C GLY A 182 -5.68 22.06 21.25
N TRP A 183 -6.01 21.05 22.03
CA TRP A 183 -7.24 20.99 22.83
C TRP A 183 -7.00 20.31 24.18
N ASN A 184 -7.88 20.59 25.13
CA ASN A 184 -7.98 19.91 26.41
C ASN A 184 -9.05 18.82 26.30
N LEU A 185 -8.65 17.66 25.79
CA LEU A 185 -9.54 16.50 25.66
C LEU A 185 -9.50 15.67 26.95
N GLN A 186 -10.61 15.61 27.68
CA GLN A 186 -10.78 14.88 28.94
C GLN A 186 -12.07 14.06 28.94
N GLY A 187 -12.07 12.88 29.58
CA GLY A 187 -13.26 12.06 29.77
C GLY A 187 -13.69 11.29 28.53
N GLU A 188 -14.99 11.04 28.40
CA GLU A 188 -15.52 10.03 27.45
C GLU A 188 -15.88 10.58 26.06
N SER A 189 -15.81 11.90 25.86
CA SER A 189 -16.29 12.54 24.64
C SER A 189 -15.32 13.61 24.13
N SER A 190 -15.13 13.64 22.82
CA SER A 190 -14.40 14.70 22.12
C SER A 190 -15.27 15.85 21.63
N ARG A 191 -16.60 15.75 21.77
CA ARG A 191 -17.55 16.72 21.20
C ARG A 191 -17.47 18.09 21.87
N ASP A 192 -17.28 18.09 23.19
CA ASP A 192 -17.34 19.29 24.03
C ASP A 192 -15.94 19.70 24.56
N ALA A 193 -14.87 19.13 23.99
CA ALA A 193 -13.52 19.43 24.41
C ALA A 193 -13.16 20.89 24.08
N ASP A 194 -12.57 21.59 25.05
CA ASP A 194 -12.13 22.97 24.87
C ASP A 194 -10.86 23.04 24.01
N TRP A 195 -10.89 23.88 22.97
CA TRP A 195 -9.71 24.12 22.12
C TRP A 195 -8.99 25.38 22.58
N HIS A 196 -7.67 25.36 22.48
CA HIS A 196 -6.81 26.46 22.86
C HIS A 196 -6.69 27.46 21.71
N GLU A 197 -6.85 28.75 22.05
CA GLU A 197 -6.60 29.87 21.14
C GLU A 197 -5.24 30.50 21.42
N ASP A 198 -4.82 30.54 22.68
CA ASP A 198 -3.59 31.17 23.13
C ASP A 198 -2.33 30.44 22.65
N ILE A 199 -1.22 31.17 22.64
CA ILE A 199 0.11 30.60 22.49
C ILE A 199 0.83 30.72 23.83
N LEU A 200 1.53 29.65 24.22
CA LEU A 200 2.31 29.61 25.44
C LEU A 200 3.78 29.84 25.11
N LYS A 201 4.45 30.60 25.97
CA LYS A 201 5.87 30.93 25.88
C LYS A 201 6.59 30.45 27.14
N PHE A 202 7.76 29.87 26.99
CA PHE A 202 8.63 29.45 28.10
C PHE A 202 10.06 29.94 27.87
N ASP A 203 10.64 30.59 28.87
CA ASP A 203 12.03 31.07 28.85
C ASP A 203 12.96 29.99 29.42
N LEU A 204 13.85 29.44 28.59
CA LEU A 204 14.78 28.40 29.00
C LEU A 204 15.94 28.91 29.86
N ASP A 205 16.19 30.22 29.86
CA ASP A 205 17.21 30.85 30.71
C ASP A 205 16.64 31.24 32.07
N ASN A 206 15.31 31.32 32.19
CA ASN A 206 14.59 31.56 33.44
C ASN A 206 13.45 30.55 33.68
N PRO A 207 13.76 29.24 33.82
CA PRO A 207 12.74 28.18 33.89
C PRO A 207 11.83 28.26 35.12
N SER A 208 12.25 28.95 36.18
CA SER A 208 11.43 29.16 37.38
C SER A 208 10.28 30.15 37.18
N ALA A 209 10.31 30.97 36.12
CA ALA A 209 9.22 31.86 35.77
C ALA A 209 7.99 31.11 35.23
N GLY A 210 8.15 29.85 34.82
CA GLY A 210 7.07 29.04 34.27
C GLY A 210 6.60 29.51 32.90
N TRP A 211 5.45 29.00 32.48
CA TRP A 211 4.82 29.34 31.20
C TRP A 211 4.09 30.68 31.27
N GLN A 212 4.19 31.46 30.19
CA GLN A 212 3.43 32.68 29.98
C GLN A 212 2.42 32.46 28.86
N SER A 213 1.14 32.76 29.10
CA SER A 213 0.12 32.80 28.05
C SER A 213 0.12 34.18 27.40
N ILE A 214 0.18 34.22 26.07
CA ILE A 214 0.11 35.44 25.28
C ILE A 214 -1.00 35.32 24.20
N PRO A 215 -1.52 36.44 23.68
CA PRO A 215 -2.64 36.41 22.73
C PRO A 215 -2.35 35.54 21.49
N GLY A 216 -3.31 34.70 21.14
CA GLY A 216 -3.28 33.89 19.94
C GLY A 216 -3.67 34.66 18.67
N PRO A 217 -3.80 33.97 17.52
CA PRO A 217 -4.12 34.59 16.23
C PRO A 217 -5.60 34.97 16.06
N GLY A 218 -6.42 34.91 17.12
CA GLY A 218 -7.85 35.20 17.09
C GLY A 218 -8.74 34.03 16.63
N TYR A 219 -8.22 32.80 16.65
CA TYR A 219 -8.97 31.58 16.33
C TYR A 219 -8.37 30.35 17.03
N LYS A 220 -9.22 29.36 17.30
CA LYS A 220 -8.83 28.06 17.86
C LYS A 220 -8.41 27.09 16.76
N SER A 221 -7.36 26.29 16.99
CA SER A 221 -6.94 25.27 16.04
C SER A 221 -6.20 24.10 16.69
N ARG A 222 -6.24 22.93 16.07
CA ARG A 222 -5.51 21.71 16.48
C ARG A 222 -4.93 20.98 15.28
N ALA A 223 -4.01 20.04 15.51
CA ALA A 223 -3.29 19.32 14.44
C ALA A 223 -2.59 20.27 13.45
N ILE A 224 -2.04 21.35 14.01
CA ILE A 224 -1.26 22.40 13.35
C ILE A 224 0.20 21.96 13.17
N ALA A 225 0.96 22.70 12.36
CA ALA A 225 2.42 22.70 12.40
C ALA A 225 2.95 24.06 12.89
N LEU A 226 3.99 24.07 13.70
CA LEU A 226 4.63 25.27 14.23
C LEU A 226 6.12 25.29 13.90
N ALA A 227 6.64 26.40 13.37
CA ALA A 227 8.06 26.55 13.06
C ALA A 227 8.58 27.96 13.35
N ALA A 228 9.82 28.06 13.80
CA ALA A 228 10.53 29.34 13.91
C ALA A 228 11.25 29.64 12.59
N HIS A 229 11.08 30.85 12.04
CA HIS A 229 11.77 31.27 10.82
C HIS A 229 12.02 32.79 10.86
N LYS A 230 13.26 33.20 10.57
CA LYS A 230 13.67 34.62 10.51
C LYS A 230 13.19 35.48 11.70
N GLY A 231 13.34 34.96 12.92
CA GLY A 231 12.99 35.70 14.14
C GLY A 231 11.50 35.70 14.51
N LYS A 232 10.66 34.93 13.80
CA LYS A 232 9.21 34.88 14.00
C LYS A 232 8.72 33.44 14.14
N ILE A 233 7.50 33.26 14.66
CA ILE A 233 6.83 31.97 14.77
C ILE A 233 5.74 31.87 13.71
N TYR A 234 5.77 30.80 12.93
CA TYR A 234 4.80 30.50 11.87
C TYR A 234 3.89 29.36 12.32
N LEU A 235 2.59 29.61 12.40
CA LEU A 235 1.55 28.62 12.64
C LEU A 235 0.87 28.27 11.32
N LEU A 236 1.01 27.02 10.88
CA LEU A 236 0.53 26.53 9.60
C LEU A 236 -0.64 25.56 9.79
N GLY A 237 -1.72 25.82 9.06
CA GLY A 237 -2.84 24.91 8.86
C GLY A 237 -3.61 24.58 10.14
N GLY A 238 -3.96 23.31 10.28
CA GLY A 238 -4.75 22.74 11.35
C GLY A 238 -6.23 22.57 11.01
N ILE A 239 -6.94 21.93 11.94
CA ILE A 239 -8.40 21.89 11.97
C ILE A 239 -8.89 23.09 12.77
N GLN A 240 -9.93 23.74 12.28
CA GLN A 240 -10.69 24.82 12.91
C GLN A 240 -12.18 24.44 12.94
N ASP A 241 -13.04 25.27 13.52
CA ASP A 241 -14.50 25.00 13.64
C ASP A 241 -15.19 24.72 12.30
N ARG A 242 -14.67 25.31 11.21
CA ARG A 242 -15.21 25.15 9.85
C ARG A 242 -14.54 24.03 9.04
N GLY A 243 -13.67 23.24 9.66
CA GLY A 243 -12.96 22.12 9.03
C GLY A 243 -11.45 22.37 8.89
N ILE A 244 -10.83 21.68 7.92
CA ILE A 244 -9.40 21.79 7.64
C ILE A 244 -9.09 23.17 7.07
N SER A 245 -8.09 23.84 7.62
CA SER A 245 -7.63 25.17 7.21
C SER A 245 -6.25 25.09 6.59
N ARG A 246 -6.00 25.92 5.58
CA ARG A 246 -4.68 26.15 4.96
C ARG A 246 -4.03 27.46 5.43
N LYS A 247 -4.66 28.15 6.40
CA LYS A 247 -4.23 29.47 6.86
C LYS A 247 -2.83 29.40 7.46
N VAL A 248 -2.03 30.44 7.24
CA VAL A 248 -0.73 30.64 7.89
C VAL A 248 -0.78 31.95 8.67
N SER A 249 -0.51 31.87 9.97
CA SER A 249 -0.46 33.04 10.87
C SER A 249 0.96 33.18 11.42
N ILE A 250 1.47 34.41 11.42
CA ILE A 250 2.87 34.72 11.77
C ILE A 250 2.87 35.62 13.00
N TYR A 251 3.46 35.13 14.09
CA TYR A 251 3.66 35.88 15.32
C TYR A 251 5.05 36.51 15.34
N ASP A 252 5.09 37.82 15.57
CA ASP A 252 6.31 38.60 15.72
C ASP A 252 6.54 38.94 17.21
N PRO A 253 7.53 38.31 17.87
CA PRO A 253 7.79 38.53 19.29
C PRO A 253 8.34 39.94 19.60
N GLN A 254 8.88 40.66 18.62
CA GLN A 254 9.40 42.02 18.84
C GLN A 254 8.27 43.04 18.99
N THR A 255 7.17 42.82 18.27
CA THR A 255 6.00 43.71 18.29
C THR A 255 4.82 43.14 19.08
N ASN A 256 4.92 41.89 19.51
CA ASN A 256 3.84 41.12 20.15
C ASN A 256 2.55 41.18 19.32
N SER A 257 2.67 40.92 18.02
CA SER A 257 1.56 41.03 17.07
C SER A 257 1.52 39.88 16.07
N TRP A 258 0.32 39.62 15.54
CA TRP A 258 0.07 38.61 14.52
C TRP A 258 -0.14 39.27 13.16
N SER A 259 0.36 38.59 12.12
CA SER A 259 0.14 38.94 10.71
C SER A 259 -0.20 37.68 9.91
N GLU A 260 -0.77 37.85 8.72
CA GLU A 260 -1.08 36.71 7.83
C GLU A 260 0.10 36.42 6.90
N GLY A 261 0.42 35.14 6.74
CA GLY A 261 1.37 34.64 5.75
C GLY A 261 0.68 34.09 4.51
N PRO A 262 1.44 33.65 3.48
CA PRO A 262 0.85 32.97 2.33
C PRO A 262 0.17 31.67 2.76
N GLU A 263 -1.07 31.44 2.32
CA GLU A 263 -1.77 30.18 2.57
C GLU A 263 -0.99 28.97 2.01
N MET A 264 -1.07 27.84 2.69
CA MET A 264 -0.54 26.57 2.19
C MET A 264 -1.19 26.19 0.86
N GLN A 265 -0.47 25.52 -0.02
CA GLN A 265 -0.99 25.09 -1.34
C GLN A 265 -2.12 24.06 -1.21
N ALA A 266 -3.15 24.21 -2.03
CA ALA A 266 -4.32 23.32 -2.09
C ALA A 266 -4.06 22.07 -2.96
N ASP A 267 -3.02 21.31 -2.62
CA ASP A 267 -2.55 20.17 -3.41
C ASP A 267 -3.24 18.83 -3.09
N SER A 268 -4.10 18.85 -2.08
CA SER A 268 -4.80 17.68 -1.57
C SER A 268 -6.05 18.12 -0.80
N ALA A 269 -7.03 17.23 -0.72
CA ALA A 269 -8.22 17.46 0.10
C ALA A 269 -7.92 17.49 1.62
N THR A 270 -6.70 17.11 2.01
CA THR A 270 -6.20 17.13 3.38
C THR A 270 -5.16 18.23 3.60
N ALA A 271 -5.01 19.15 2.64
CA ALA A 271 -4.02 20.23 2.72
C ALA A 271 -4.25 21.08 3.97
N GLY A 272 -3.25 21.12 4.85
CA GLY A 272 -3.32 21.79 6.15
C GLY A 272 -3.68 20.89 7.32
N PHE A 273 -4.04 19.62 7.12
CA PHE A 273 -4.26 18.67 8.22
C PHE A 273 -3.04 17.76 8.43
N ALA A 274 -2.60 17.64 9.70
CA ALA A 274 -1.52 16.73 10.10
C ALA A 274 -0.24 16.89 9.26
N SER A 275 0.05 18.16 8.91
CA SER A 275 1.26 18.59 8.23
C SER A 275 2.44 18.67 9.19
N SER A 276 3.65 18.77 8.64
CA SER A 276 4.86 19.05 9.40
C SER A 276 5.61 20.21 8.74
N ALA A 277 6.14 21.11 9.55
CA ALA A 277 6.90 22.27 9.11
C ALA A 277 8.18 22.39 9.94
N PHE A 278 9.28 22.80 9.30
CA PHE A 278 10.55 23.02 9.97
C PHE A 278 11.44 23.97 9.17
N GLU A 279 12.35 24.67 9.85
CA GLU A 279 13.35 25.54 9.23
C GLU A 279 14.70 24.81 9.07
N ALA A 280 15.28 24.89 7.88
CA ALA A 280 16.63 24.40 7.61
C ALA A 280 17.39 25.35 6.69
N ASP A 281 18.60 25.75 7.08
CA ASP A 281 19.48 26.64 6.29
C ASP A 281 18.81 27.97 5.90
N GLY A 282 18.19 28.61 6.88
CA GLY A 282 17.48 29.88 6.75
C GLY A 282 16.21 29.81 5.90
N LYS A 283 15.65 28.62 5.67
CA LYS A 283 14.50 28.38 4.79
C LYS A 283 13.42 27.59 5.52
N LEU A 284 12.19 28.08 5.48
CA LEU A 284 11.03 27.39 6.03
C LEU A 284 10.46 26.40 5.03
N TYR A 285 10.32 25.14 5.46
CA TYR A 285 9.70 24.07 4.67
C TYR A 285 8.43 23.57 5.33
N TYR A 286 7.49 23.07 4.53
CA TYR A 286 6.40 22.24 5.02
C TYR A 286 6.06 21.10 4.05
N THR A 287 5.45 20.06 4.59
CA THR A 287 4.88 18.95 3.81
C THR A 287 3.65 18.36 4.49
N GLY A 288 2.91 17.51 3.79
CA GLY A 288 1.69 16.86 4.27
C GLY A 288 1.27 15.70 3.38
N GLY A 289 -0.03 15.39 3.36
CA GLY A 289 -0.57 14.19 2.71
C GLY A 289 -0.20 13.98 1.23
N SER A 290 0.05 15.05 0.46
CA SER A 290 0.50 14.98 -0.94
C SER A 290 1.94 14.47 -1.11
N GLY A 291 2.72 14.53 -0.02
CA GLY A 291 4.16 14.36 0.01
C GLY A 291 4.93 15.48 -0.67
N ILE A 292 4.29 16.52 -1.21
CA ILE A 292 5.00 17.66 -1.78
C ILE A 292 5.66 18.43 -0.63
N VAL A 293 6.93 18.77 -0.80
CA VAL A 293 7.70 19.58 0.13
C VAL A 293 7.77 20.99 -0.47
N TYR A 294 7.16 21.95 0.21
CA TYR A 294 7.20 23.35 -0.19
C TYR A 294 8.24 24.09 0.61
N ARG A 295 8.82 25.12 -0.01
CA ARG A 295 9.70 26.11 0.61
C ARG A 295 9.06 27.48 0.54
N LEU A 296 9.18 28.27 1.61
CA LEU A 296 8.77 29.67 1.59
C LEU A 296 9.77 30.49 0.77
N ASN A 297 9.28 31.17 -0.26
CA ASN A 297 10.01 32.24 -0.93
C ASN A 297 9.68 33.55 -0.21
N ASP A 298 10.58 34.01 0.66
CA ASP A 298 10.34 35.20 1.49
C ASP A 298 10.16 36.47 0.65
N GLU A 299 10.86 36.60 -0.48
CA GLU A 299 10.77 37.79 -1.34
C GLU A 299 9.43 37.86 -2.08
N LYS A 300 8.93 36.71 -2.52
CA LYS A 300 7.64 36.60 -3.23
C LYS A 300 6.45 36.48 -2.29
N HIS A 301 6.69 36.30 -0.99
CA HIS A 301 5.66 35.92 -0.02
C HIS A 301 4.78 34.77 -0.54
N ALA A 302 5.41 33.71 -1.04
CA ALA A 302 4.70 32.59 -1.67
C ALA A 302 5.43 31.27 -1.46
N TRP A 303 4.68 30.17 -1.53
CA TRP A 303 5.24 28.83 -1.48
C TRP A 303 5.65 28.33 -2.85
N GLU A 304 6.85 27.78 -2.96
CA GLU A 304 7.37 27.12 -4.15
C GLU A 304 7.66 25.65 -3.86
N VAL A 305 7.52 24.79 -4.86
CA VAL A 305 7.84 23.37 -4.70
C VAL A 305 9.37 23.23 -4.58
N ALA A 306 9.82 22.62 -3.49
CA ALA A 306 11.23 22.36 -3.23
C ALA A 306 11.62 20.91 -3.52
N ASP A 307 10.76 19.97 -3.14
CA ASP A 307 10.94 18.54 -3.45
C ASP A 307 9.62 17.79 -3.27
N ARG A 308 9.66 16.46 -3.35
CA ARG A 308 8.54 15.57 -3.07
C ARG A 308 9.00 14.25 -2.46
N LEU A 309 8.33 13.81 -1.40
CA LEU A 309 8.53 12.51 -0.76
C LEU A 309 8.13 11.38 -1.71
N LEU A 310 8.93 10.30 -1.76
CA LEU A 310 8.59 9.13 -2.55
C LEU A 310 7.43 8.34 -1.91
N PHE A 311 7.31 8.42 -0.59
CA PHE A 311 6.23 7.84 0.20
C PHE A 311 5.38 8.98 0.81
N PRO A 312 4.35 9.46 0.10
CA PRO A 312 3.50 10.57 0.56
C PRO A 312 2.64 10.13 1.76
N ARG A 313 2.52 10.99 2.77
CA ARG A 313 1.98 10.64 4.09
C ARG A 313 1.57 11.85 4.95
N MET A 314 0.68 11.63 5.90
CA MET A 314 0.24 12.60 6.92
C MET A 314 0.60 12.10 8.33
N PHE A 315 0.52 12.96 9.36
CA PHE A 315 0.98 12.69 10.74
C PHE A 315 2.46 12.32 10.83
N LEU A 316 3.25 12.76 9.85
CA LEU A 316 4.69 12.57 9.80
C LEU A 316 5.42 13.62 10.63
N ARG A 317 6.71 13.36 10.89
CA ARG A 317 7.66 14.40 11.29
C ARG A 317 8.64 14.64 10.14
N LEU A 318 8.79 15.89 9.74
CA LEU A 318 9.82 16.38 8.83
C LEU A 318 10.84 17.15 9.66
N LEU A 319 12.10 16.69 9.68
CA LEU A 319 13.13 17.24 10.56
C LEU A 319 14.41 17.56 9.76
N PRO A 320 15.19 18.57 10.14
CA PRO A 320 16.49 18.82 9.56
C PRO A 320 17.48 17.80 10.10
N LEU A 321 18.10 17.05 9.21
CA LEU A 321 19.18 16.14 9.55
C LEU A 321 20.55 16.83 9.41
N LYS A 322 20.68 17.67 8.39
CA LYS A 322 21.81 18.58 8.12
C LYS A 322 21.23 19.88 7.55
N SER A 323 22.06 20.91 7.35
CA SER A 323 21.60 22.20 6.80
C SER A 323 20.83 22.05 5.48
N ASP A 324 21.25 21.13 4.62
CA ASP A 324 20.68 20.92 3.29
C ASP A 324 19.94 19.58 3.13
N ARG A 325 19.65 18.87 4.23
CA ARG A 325 19.02 17.55 4.18
C ARG A 325 17.92 17.40 5.21
N LEU A 326 16.72 17.11 4.72
CA LEU A 326 15.55 16.84 5.53
C LEU A 326 15.31 15.34 5.66
N ILE A 327 14.72 14.91 6.77
CA ILE A 327 14.31 13.51 7.01
C ILE A 327 12.83 13.45 7.37
N ALA A 328 12.10 12.56 6.71
CA ALA A 328 10.70 12.27 6.94
C ALA A 328 10.55 10.87 7.53
N LEU A 329 9.78 10.77 8.60
CA LEU A 329 9.56 9.52 9.32
C LEU A 329 8.10 9.35 9.74
N GLY A 330 7.70 8.09 9.90
CA GLY A 330 6.39 7.66 10.38
C GLY A 330 5.24 8.16 9.52
N GLY A 331 4.06 8.24 10.14
CA GLY A 331 2.84 8.72 9.52
C GLY A 331 2.03 7.63 8.84
N THR A 332 0.98 8.05 8.15
CA THR A 332 0.08 7.17 7.41
C THR A 332 -0.18 7.74 6.03
N SER A 333 -0.43 6.85 5.08
CA SER A 333 -0.84 7.20 3.73
C SER A 333 -2.19 6.59 3.42
N MET A 334 -3.04 7.36 2.75
CA MET A 334 -4.35 6.91 2.34
C MET A 334 -4.17 5.77 1.31
N GLY A 335 -4.69 4.58 1.61
CA GLY A 335 -4.58 3.38 0.76
C GLY A 335 -3.37 2.47 1.04
N ALA A 336 -2.26 3.02 1.53
CA ALA A 336 -1.08 2.24 1.95
C ALA A 336 -1.05 1.93 3.45
N GLY A 337 -1.87 2.61 4.25
CA GLY A 337 -1.89 2.46 5.70
C GLY A 337 -0.70 3.15 6.37
N ARG A 338 -0.36 2.73 7.59
CA ARG A 338 0.77 3.30 8.31
C ARG A 338 2.11 2.95 7.67
N ILE A 339 3.06 3.88 7.76
CA ILE A 339 4.35 3.77 7.10
C ILE A 339 5.48 3.77 8.13
N GLY A 340 6.26 2.69 8.16
CA GLY A 340 7.51 2.59 8.92
C GLY A 340 8.74 3.15 8.19
N VAL A 341 8.60 3.52 6.91
CA VAL A 341 9.69 4.01 6.07
C VAL A 341 10.25 5.31 6.64
N VAL A 342 11.57 5.37 6.77
CA VAL A 342 12.33 6.58 7.04
C VAL A 342 13.04 6.98 5.75
N GLU A 343 12.70 8.14 5.19
CA GLU A 343 13.32 8.67 3.97
C GLU A 343 13.95 10.03 4.21
N SER A 344 15.14 10.28 3.67
CA SER A 344 15.76 11.60 3.66
C SER A 344 15.81 12.18 2.25
N LEU A 345 15.75 13.50 2.19
CA LEU A 345 15.76 14.29 0.98
C LEU A 345 16.91 15.31 1.04
N GLN A 346 17.77 15.29 0.03
CA GLN A 346 18.78 16.31 -0.18
C GLN A 346 18.13 17.50 -0.88
N MET A 347 18.06 18.65 -0.21
CA MET A 347 17.48 19.88 -0.75
C MET A 347 18.46 20.52 -1.72
N ASP A 348 18.10 20.53 -3.00
CA ASP A 348 18.89 21.12 -4.09
C ASP A 348 18.13 22.33 -4.68
N PRO A 349 18.77 23.50 -4.83
CA PRO A 349 18.14 24.67 -5.45
C PRO A 349 17.73 24.48 -6.92
N SER A 350 18.18 23.43 -7.62
CA SER A 350 17.87 23.12 -9.02
C SER A 350 16.69 22.14 -9.23
N PHE A 351 15.75 22.09 -8.29
CA PHE A 351 14.60 21.18 -8.32
C PHE A 351 13.79 21.23 -9.66
N GLY A 352 13.38 20.05 -10.15
CA GLY A 352 12.39 19.91 -11.23
C GLY A 352 12.85 19.31 -12.57
N GLN A 353 14.12 18.98 -12.77
CA GLN A 353 14.63 18.52 -14.09
C GLN A 353 15.01 17.03 -14.19
N THR A 354 14.97 16.26 -13.10
CA THR A 354 15.41 14.85 -13.13
C THR A 354 14.43 13.93 -12.41
N PRO A 355 14.17 12.72 -12.95
CA PRO A 355 13.48 11.66 -12.23
C PRO A 355 14.12 11.38 -10.87
N LYS A 356 13.31 10.96 -9.90
CA LYS A 356 13.75 10.66 -8.54
C LYS A 356 13.63 9.16 -8.29
N GLN A 357 14.61 8.55 -7.63
CA GLN A 357 14.52 7.14 -7.28
C GLN A 357 15.17 6.79 -5.95
N VAL A 358 14.71 5.69 -5.36
CA VAL A 358 15.43 4.96 -4.30
C VAL A 358 15.46 3.48 -4.63
N SER A 359 16.53 2.82 -4.21
CA SER A 359 16.71 1.39 -4.37
C SER A 359 17.04 0.74 -3.03
N TRP A 360 16.48 -0.43 -2.77
CA TRP A 360 16.79 -1.22 -1.59
C TRP A 360 16.66 -2.70 -1.90
N ASN A 361 17.14 -3.54 -1.00
CA ASN A 361 17.05 -4.98 -1.13
C ASN A 361 16.60 -5.62 0.19
N ILE A 362 15.93 -6.76 0.08
CA ILE A 362 15.47 -7.56 1.21
C ILE A 362 16.00 -8.98 1.03
N LYS A 363 16.72 -9.47 2.05
CA LYS A 363 17.14 -10.87 2.12
C LYS A 363 15.97 -11.75 2.51
N PHE A 364 15.85 -12.91 1.87
CA PHE A 364 14.82 -13.90 2.16
C PHE A 364 15.38 -15.30 1.99
N ASP A 365 14.89 -16.26 2.79
CA ASP A 365 15.29 -17.66 2.68
C ASP A 365 14.43 -18.37 1.62
N GLY A 366 14.80 -18.21 0.35
CA GLY A 366 14.06 -18.81 -0.75
C GLY A 366 14.90 -19.17 -1.98
N LYS A 367 14.43 -20.19 -2.70
CA LYS A 367 15.12 -20.75 -3.88
C LYS A 367 14.59 -20.23 -5.20
N VAL A 368 13.44 -19.55 -5.19
CA VAL A 368 12.86 -18.92 -6.39
C VAL A 368 13.83 -17.91 -7.01
N ARG A 369 13.83 -17.84 -8.35
CA ARG A 369 14.68 -16.96 -9.15
C ARG A 369 13.91 -16.13 -10.18
N GLN A 370 12.74 -16.59 -10.64
CA GLN A 370 11.93 -15.91 -11.64
C GLN A 370 10.48 -16.44 -11.71
N SER A 371 9.66 -15.81 -12.55
CA SER A 371 8.33 -16.28 -12.98
C SER A 371 7.29 -16.47 -11.88
N GLN A 372 7.42 -15.73 -10.78
CA GLN A 372 6.44 -15.71 -9.68
C GLN A 372 5.11 -15.10 -10.14
N CYS A 373 4.02 -15.53 -9.53
CA CYS A 373 2.76 -14.77 -9.55
C CYS A 373 2.87 -13.68 -8.50
N LEU A 374 2.68 -12.43 -8.90
CA LEU A 374 2.93 -11.27 -8.04
C LEU A 374 1.67 -10.41 -7.94
N VAL A 375 1.42 -9.86 -6.74
CA VAL A 375 0.38 -8.85 -6.52
C VAL A 375 0.81 -7.89 -5.41
N LEU A 376 0.54 -6.61 -5.61
CA LEU A 376 0.78 -5.56 -4.63
C LEU A 376 -0.56 -5.14 -4.01
N ASP A 377 -0.66 -5.22 -2.68
CA ASP A 377 -1.79 -4.72 -1.89
C ASP A 377 -1.28 -3.68 -0.88
N GLY A 378 -1.53 -2.40 -1.14
CA GLY A 378 -0.97 -1.29 -0.36
C GLY A 378 0.57 -1.35 -0.29
N MET A 379 1.11 -1.57 0.92
CA MET A 379 2.55 -1.68 1.20
C MET A 379 3.06 -3.13 1.22
N GLN A 380 2.23 -4.10 0.85
CA GLN A 380 2.57 -5.52 0.89
C GLN A 380 2.66 -6.09 -0.52
N LEU A 381 3.83 -6.60 -0.90
CA LEU A 381 4.02 -7.32 -2.15
C LEU A 381 4.01 -8.82 -1.89
N TYR A 382 3.02 -9.51 -2.42
CA TYR A 382 2.89 -10.95 -2.34
C TYR A 382 3.51 -11.62 -3.55
N ALA A 383 4.32 -12.66 -3.32
CA ALA A 383 5.02 -13.39 -4.35
C ALA A 383 4.83 -14.90 -4.17
N PHE A 384 4.28 -15.55 -5.19
CA PHE A 384 3.80 -16.92 -5.13
C PHE A 384 4.41 -17.80 -6.23
N GLY A 385 4.92 -18.97 -5.83
CA GLY A 385 5.44 -19.98 -6.75
C GLY A 385 6.69 -19.52 -7.49
N GLY A 386 6.76 -19.81 -8.79
CA GLY A 386 7.86 -19.44 -9.68
C GLY A 386 8.80 -20.61 -9.98
N ASN A 387 9.99 -20.26 -10.48
CA ASN A 387 11.02 -21.19 -10.92
C ASN A 387 12.33 -20.95 -10.19
N LYS A 388 12.97 -22.04 -9.74
CA LYS A 388 14.25 -22.05 -9.01
C LYS A 388 15.47 -21.99 -9.92
N SER A 389 15.26 -22.20 -11.22
CA SER A 389 16.26 -22.08 -12.27
C SER A 389 16.22 -20.69 -12.91
N ARG A 390 17.39 -20.19 -13.32
CA ARG A 390 17.49 -18.98 -14.16
C ARG A 390 17.41 -19.30 -15.64
N ASN A 391 17.51 -20.57 -16.03
CA ASN A 391 17.36 -20.96 -17.42
C ASN A 391 15.88 -20.80 -17.80
N PRO A 392 15.53 -19.93 -18.78
CA PRO A 392 14.15 -19.66 -19.17
C PRO A 392 13.43 -20.89 -19.76
N HIS A 393 14.14 -21.98 -20.05
CA HIS A 393 13.61 -23.24 -20.59
C HIS A 393 13.72 -24.43 -19.64
N ASP A 394 14.00 -24.21 -18.35
CA ASP A 394 14.00 -25.28 -17.37
C ASP A 394 12.58 -25.57 -16.87
N PHE A 395 11.91 -26.47 -17.59
CA PHE A 395 10.57 -26.95 -17.27
C PHE A 395 10.58 -28.28 -16.51
N LYS A 396 11.70 -28.67 -15.88
CA LYS A 396 11.70 -29.86 -15.02
C LYS A 396 10.78 -29.63 -13.82
N GLN A 397 10.02 -30.65 -13.42
CA GLN A 397 9.12 -30.58 -12.27
C GLN A 397 9.84 -30.09 -10.99
N SER A 398 11.08 -30.52 -10.79
CA SER A 398 11.91 -30.10 -9.65
C SER A 398 12.31 -28.62 -9.68
N ALA A 399 12.18 -27.91 -10.80
CA ALA A 399 12.48 -26.49 -10.93
C ALA A 399 11.32 -25.59 -10.46
N PHE A 400 10.07 -26.08 -10.46
CA PHE A 400 8.90 -25.32 -10.02
C PHE A 400 8.89 -25.19 -8.49
N SER A 401 8.39 -24.07 -8.00
CA SER A 401 8.31 -23.78 -6.56
C SER A 401 6.88 -23.65 -6.07
N LYS A 402 6.69 -24.01 -4.80
CA LYS A 402 5.49 -23.72 -4.00
C LYS A 402 5.71 -22.57 -3.02
N GLU A 403 6.94 -22.05 -2.95
CA GLU A 403 7.30 -21.03 -1.96
C GLU A 403 6.40 -19.79 -2.12
N ALA A 404 5.99 -19.24 -0.99
CA ALA A 404 5.16 -18.05 -0.89
C ALA A 404 5.81 -17.05 0.07
N PHE A 405 5.85 -15.78 -0.31
CA PHE A 405 6.41 -14.71 0.50
C PHE A 405 5.52 -13.47 0.45
N VAL A 406 5.51 -12.71 1.55
CA VAL A 406 5.03 -11.33 1.56
C VAL A 406 6.17 -10.41 1.97
N PHE A 407 6.44 -9.41 1.15
CA PHE A 407 7.41 -8.36 1.42
C PHE A 407 6.66 -7.13 1.94
N ASP A 408 6.97 -6.73 3.17
CA ASP A 408 6.47 -5.49 3.78
C ASP A 408 7.41 -4.36 3.39
N LEU A 409 6.97 -3.53 2.45
CA LEU A 409 7.75 -2.40 1.95
C LEU A 409 7.85 -1.27 2.98
N SER A 410 6.95 -1.24 3.97
CA SER A 410 6.94 -0.21 5.01
C SER A 410 8.03 -0.45 6.05
N ARG A 411 8.26 -1.72 6.40
CA ARG A 411 9.27 -2.18 7.36
C ARG A 411 10.51 -2.79 6.71
N GLN A 412 10.55 -2.87 5.38
CA GLN A 412 11.63 -3.48 4.61
C GLN A 412 11.93 -4.93 5.07
N THR A 413 10.88 -5.68 5.42
CA THR A 413 10.97 -7.06 5.91
C THR A 413 10.29 -8.03 4.95
N VAL A 414 10.56 -9.32 5.13
CA VAL A 414 9.88 -10.40 4.42
C VAL A 414 9.37 -11.42 5.42
N GLU A 415 8.20 -11.97 5.14
CA GLU A 415 7.66 -13.14 5.83
C GLU A 415 7.49 -14.28 4.83
N GLN A 416 7.90 -15.49 5.21
CA GLN A 416 7.55 -16.70 4.48
C GLN A 416 6.12 -17.11 4.85
N LEU A 417 5.27 -17.24 3.84
CA LEU A 417 3.89 -17.66 3.98
C LEU A 417 3.78 -19.18 3.79
N PRO A 418 2.64 -19.80 4.15
CA PRO A 418 2.39 -21.20 3.82
C PRO A 418 2.51 -21.45 2.32
N ASP A 419 3.14 -22.56 1.97
CA ASP A 419 3.35 -22.98 0.59
C ASP A 419 2.05 -23.03 -0.21
N LEU A 420 2.14 -22.68 -1.49
CA LEU A 420 1.05 -22.87 -2.43
C LEU A 420 0.64 -24.35 -2.48
N PRO A 421 -0.65 -24.66 -2.60
CA PRO A 421 -1.10 -26.05 -2.75
C PRO A 421 -0.43 -26.77 -3.93
N LEU A 422 -0.16 -26.04 -5.02
CA LEU A 422 0.43 -26.55 -6.25
C LEU A 422 1.64 -25.70 -6.68
N ALA A 423 2.70 -26.36 -7.14
CA ALA A 423 3.87 -25.67 -7.69
C ALA A 423 3.53 -25.13 -9.09
N LEU A 424 3.69 -23.83 -9.30
CA LEU A 424 3.32 -23.17 -10.55
C LEU A 424 4.25 -21.99 -10.87
N GLN A 425 4.26 -21.55 -12.12
CA GLN A 425 4.91 -20.30 -12.55
C GLN A 425 4.08 -19.60 -13.65
N SER A 426 4.34 -18.32 -13.89
CA SER A 426 3.73 -17.56 -15.01
C SER A 426 2.20 -17.59 -15.05
N GLY A 427 1.56 -17.66 -13.88
CA GLY A 427 0.15 -17.37 -13.69
C GLY A 427 -0.08 -15.89 -13.37
N THR A 428 -1.24 -15.56 -12.81
CA THR A 428 -1.57 -14.21 -12.34
C THR A 428 -1.99 -14.24 -10.88
N ALA A 429 -1.77 -13.14 -10.16
CA ALA A 429 -2.34 -12.91 -8.85
C ALA A 429 -3.10 -11.59 -8.79
N LEU A 430 -4.22 -11.53 -8.06
CA LEU A 430 -5.11 -10.36 -7.98
C LEU A 430 -5.68 -10.20 -6.57
N VAL A 431 -5.81 -8.96 -6.10
CA VAL A 431 -6.58 -8.66 -4.87
C VAL A 431 -8.08 -8.69 -5.22
N LEU A 432 -8.85 -9.45 -4.43
CA LEU A 432 -10.30 -9.51 -4.49
C LEU A 432 -10.86 -8.80 -3.26
N SER A 433 -11.63 -7.73 -3.48
CA SER A 433 -12.41 -7.03 -2.46
C SER A 433 -13.90 -7.29 -2.75
N GLN A 434 -14.42 -8.44 -2.31
CA GLN A 434 -15.81 -8.82 -2.55
C GLN A 434 -16.81 -8.11 -1.62
N THR A 435 -16.32 -7.69 -0.45
CA THR A 435 -17.01 -6.85 0.53
C THR A 435 -15.94 -5.98 1.20
N SER A 436 -16.32 -4.81 1.73
CA SER A 436 -15.38 -3.83 2.28
C SER A 436 -14.59 -4.27 3.53
N GLU A 437 -14.69 -5.55 3.92
CA GLU A 437 -14.07 -6.11 5.12
C GLU A 437 -13.22 -7.37 4.85
N HIS A 438 -13.18 -7.89 3.60
CA HIS A 438 -12.39 -9.08 3.27
C HIS A 438 -11.58 -8.89 1.99
N ASN A 439 -10.30 -8.58 2.14
CA ASN A 439 -9.32 -8.71 1.06
C ASN A 439 -8.84 -10.17 1.03
N SER A 440 -9.03 -10.83 -0.11
CA SER A 440 -8.37 -12.11 -0.39
C SER A 440 -7.60 -12.04 -1.69
N ILE A 441 -6.61 -12.90 -1.86
CA ILE A 441 -5.78 -12.89 -3.05
C ILE A 441 -6.10 -14.11 -3.91
N LEU A 442 -6.51 -13.87 -5.16
CA LEU A 442 -6.65 -14.89 -6.17
C LEU A 442 -5.28 -15.21 -6.76
N VAL A 443 -4.96 -16.49 -6.91
CA VAL A 443 -3.89 -16.99 -7.79
C VAL A 443 -4.51 -17.90 -8.84
N ALA A 444 -4.33 -17.55 -10.12
CA ALA A 444 -5.02 -18.21 -11.22
C ALA A 444 -4.06 -18.70 -12.31
N GLY A 445 -4.35 -19.91 -12.82
CA GLY A 445 -3.69 -20.50 -13.98
C GLY A 445 -2.17 -20.65 -13.84
N GLY A 446 -1.47 -20.42 -14.94
CA GLY A 446 -0.01 -20.56 -15.04
C GLY A 446 0.40 -21.88 -15.67
N MET A 447 1.67 -22.22 -15.52
CA MET A 447 2.24 -23.49 -15.95
C MET A 447 2.60 -24.31 -14.71
N GLY A 448 2.42 -25.63 -14.81
CA GLY A 448 2.75 -26.56 -13.73
C GLY A 448 2.63 -28.00 -14.19
N PHE A 449 2.43 -28.89 -13.24
CA PHE A 449 2.26 -30.32 -13.48
C PHE A 449 0.90 -30.79 -12.98
N GLN A 450 0.20 -31.54 -13.82
CA GLN A 450 -1.03 -32.25 -13.47
C GLN A 450 -0.86 -33.71 -13.92
N ASP A 451 -1.04 -34.66 -13.01
CA ASP A 451 -0.81 -36.09 -13.25
C ASP A 451 0.56 -36.37 -13.90
N ASP A 452 1.61 -35.71 -13.36
CA ASP A 452 2.99 -35.71 -13.85
C ASP A 452 3.20 -35.25 -15.31
N GLN A 453 2.18 -34.66 -15.93
CA GLN A 453 2.27 -34.02 -17.23
C GLN A 453 2.47 -32.51 -17.10
N PHE A 454 3.47 -31.97 -17.80
CA PHE A 454 3.67 -30.53 -17.91
C PHE A 454 2.54 -29.90 -18.75
N THR A 455 1.82 -28.94 -18.17
CA THR A 455 0.67 -28.31 -18.81
C THR A 455 0.47 -26.86 -18.32
N ALA A 456 -0.29 -26.08 -19.08
CA ALA A 456 -1.00 -24.94 -18.49
C ALA A 456 -2.04 -25.42 -17.48
N LEU A 457 -2.34 -24.60 -16.47
CA LEU A 457 -3.26 -24.92 -15.39
C LEU A 457 -4.61 -24.21 -15.59
N LYS A 458 -5.68 -24.82 -15.07
CA LYS A 458 -7.01 -24.20 -14.96
C LYS A 458 -7.35 -23.77 -13.53
N THR A 459 -6.51 -24.14 -12.57
CA THR A 459 -6.78 -24.03 -11.14
C THR A 459 -6.86 -22.58 -10.68
N LEU A 460 -7.77 -22.34 -9.74
CA LEU A 460 -7.98 -21.07 -9.05
C LEU A 460 -7.80 -21.28 -7.55
N PHE A 461 -6.87 -20.56 -6.94
CA PHE A 461 -6.61 -20.59 -5.51
C PHE A 461 -6.95 -19.25 -4.86
N ARG A 462 -7.46 -19.29 -3.64
CA ARG A 462 -7.67 -18.13 -2.79
C ARG A 462 -6.72 -18.21 -1.60
N PHE A 463 -5.99 -17.13 -1.37
CA PHE A 463 -5.22 -16.90 -0.16
C PHE A 463 -5.91 -15.86 0.70
N ASP A 464 -6.09 -16.18 1.97
CA ASP A 464 -6.53 -15.25 3.01
C ASP A 464 -5.27 -14.68 3.70
N PRO A 465 -4.95 -13.39 3.52
CA PRO A 465 -3.77 -12.78 4.14
C PRO A 465 -3.83 -12.69 5.66
N GLU A 466 -5.02 -12.54 6.24
CA GLU A 466 -5.20 -12.40 7.69
C GLU A 466 -5.07 -13.77 8.36
N ALA A 467 -5.81 -14.76 7.87
CA ALA A 467 -5.76 -16.13 8.36
C ALA A 467 -4.51 -16.89 7.88
N LYS A 468 -3.75 -16.33 6.94
CA LYS A 468 -2.61 -16.95 6.25
C LYS A 468 -2.94 -18.34 5.72
N LYS A 469 -4.10 -18.48 5.07
CA LYS A 469 -4.65 -19.78 4.69
C LYS A 469 -4.98 -19.86 3.21
N TRP A 470 -4.64 -20.99 2.61
CA TRP A 470 -5.04 -21.34 1.26
C TRP A 470 -6.37 -22.09 1.22
N SER A 471 -7.15 -21.80 0.19
CA SER A 471 -8.31 -22.58 -0.23
C SER A 471 -8.33 -22.67 -1.76
N ARG A 472 -8.99 -23.69 -2.29
CA ARG A 472 -9.18 -23.88 -3.73
C ARG A 472 -10.64 -23.56 -4.07
N TYR A 473 -10.87 -22.81 -5.14
CA TYR A 473 -12.22 -22.63 -5.66
C TYR A 473 -12.75 -23.96 -6.24
N PRO A 474 -14.04 -24.26 -6.10
CA PRO A 474 -14.65 -25.44 -6.71
C PRO A 474 -14.76 -25.33 -8.24
N VAL A 475 -14.56 -24.13 -8.79
CA VAL A 475 -14.60 -23.81 -10.21
C VAL A 475 -13.20 -23.62 -10.80
N GLU A 476 -13.10 -23.70 -12.13
CA GLU A 476 -11.85 -23.62 -12.87
C GLU A 476 -11.98 -22.73 -14.12
N LEU A 477 -10.85 -22.29 -14.67
CA LEU A 477 -10.83 -21.62 -15.96
C LEU A 477 -11.38 -22.54 -17.08
N PRO A 478 -12.12 -22.01 -18.07
CA PRO A 478 -12.70 -22.80 -19.16
C PRO A 478 -11.64 -23.64 -19.89
N GLN A 479 -10.47 -23.02 -20.11
CA GLN A 479 -9.34 -23.61 -20.82
C GLN A 479 -8.06 -23.40 -20.01
N PRO A 480 -7.06 -24.30 -20.13
CA PRO A 480 -5.76 -24.12 -19.48
C PRO A 480 -5.10 -22.83 -19.97
N ARG A 481 -4.66 -21.97 -19.05
CA ARG A 481 -4.17 -20.64 -19.42
C ARG A 481 -2.87 -20.30 -18.69
N SER A 482 -1.86 -19.86 -19.44
CA SER A 482 -0.54 -19.44 -18.95
C SER A 482 -0.05 -18.19 -19.69
N MET A 483 0.88 -17.42 -19.08
CA MET A 483 1.46 -16.21 -19.68
C MET A 483 0.38 -15.23 -20.19
N PHE A 484 -0.68 -15.08 -19.40
CA PHE A 484 -1.85 -14.27 -19.67
C PHE A 484 -1.89 -13.06 -18.74
N SER A 485 -2.84 -12.16 -18.96
CA SER A 485 -3.06 -11.03 -18.08
C SER A 485 -4.48 -11.04 -17.55
N ALA A 486 -4.67 -10.53 -16.34
CA ALA A 486 -5.97 -10.45 -15.71
C ALA A 486 -6.10 -9.17 -14.90
N VAL A 487 -7.34 -8.74 -14.67
CA VAL A 487 -7.64 -7.53 -13.89
C VAL A 487 -8.99 -7.63 -13.20
N THR A 488 -9.14 -6.94 -12.08
CA THR A 488 -10.43 -6.69 -11.44
C THR A 488 -11.00 -5.35 -11.91
N GLN A 489 -12.24 -5.38 -12.41
CA GLN A 489 -13.00 -4.19 -12.83
C GLN A 489 -14.48 -4.44 -12.55
N ASP A 490 -15.15 -3.49 -11.89
CA ASP A 490 -16.56 -3.58 -11.51
C ASP A 490 -16.91 -4.86 -10.71
N GLU A 491 -16.08 -5.19 -9.71
CA GLU A 491 -16.16 -6.41 -8.87
C GLU A 491 -15.94 -7.74 -9.60
N ALA A 492 -15.77 -7.74 -10.92
CA ALA A 492 -15.49 -8.94 -11.70
C ALA A 492 -13.99 -9.09 -12.03
N VAL A 493 -13.57 -10.33 -12.22
CA VAL A 493 -12.26 -10.73 -12.73
C VAL A 493 -12.36 -10.98 -14.22
N TRP A 494 -11.46 -10.36 -14.96
CA TRP A 494 -11.38 -10.47 -16.42
C TRP A 494 -10.04 -11.08 -16.82
N PHE A 495 -10.05 -12.04 -17.74
CA PHE A 495 -8.88 -12.77 -18.21
C PHE A 495 -8.67 -12.54 -19.70
N PHE A 496 -7.48 -12.08 -20.06
CA PHE A 496 -7.11 -11.71 -21.42
C PHE A 496 -5.89 -12.48 -21.89
N ALA A 497 -5.88 -12.85 -23.17
CA ALA A 497 -4.71 -13.40 -23.85
C ALA A 497 -4.13 -14.67 -23.19
N GLY A 498 -2.91 -15.03 -23.55
CA GLY A 498 -2.19 -16.19 -23.03
C GLY A 498 -2.20 -17.38 -23.97
N SER A 499 -1.71 -18.50 -23.46
CA SER A 499 -1.64 -19.75 -24.23
C SER A 499 -1.86 -20.99 -23.38
N THR A 500 -2.33 -22.04 -24.05
CA THR A 500 -2.17 -23.41 -23.58
C THR A 500 -0.70 -23.84 -23.73
N VAL A 501 -0.26 -24.84 -22.97
CA VAL A 501 1.04 -25.49 -23.13
C VAL A 501 0.86 -26.99 -22.94
N GLY A 502 1.64 -27.81 -23.65
CA GLY A 502 1.50 -29.28 -23.67
C GLY A 502 1.63 -29.84 -25.09
N LYS A 503 0.85 -30.89 -25.42
CA LYS A 503 0.88 -31.58 -26.72
C LYS A 503 0.55 -30.67 -27.92
N GLU A 504 -0.24 -29.62 -27.72
CA GLU A 504 -0.50 -28.57 -28.71
C GLU A 504 -0.46 -27.21 -28.00
N ARG A 505 0.41 -26.29 -28.46
CA ARG A 505 0.47 -24.92 -27.96
C ARG A 505 -0.43 -24.04 -28.81
N SER A 506 -1.49 -23.50 -28.21
CA SER A 506 -2.42 -22.58 -28.87
C SER A 506 -2.49 -21.24 -28.14
N LEU A 507 -2.54 -20.15 -28.91
CA LEU A 507 -2.83 -18.82 -28.38
C LEU A 507 -4.34 -18.71 -28.13
N LEU A 508 -4.70 -18.12 -26.99
CA LEU A 508 -6.10 -17.93 -26.63
C LEU A 508 -6.59 -16.58 -27.14
N SER A 509 -7.78 -16.59 -27.73
CA SER A 509 -8.46 -15.40 -28.22
C SER A 509 -9.71 -15.04 -27.41
N THR A 510 -10.02 -15.78 -26.34
CA THR A 510 -11.20 -15.51 -25.51
C THR A 510 -10.90 -14.47 -24.45
N VAL A 511 -11.90 -13.62 -24.20
CA VAL A 511 -11.99 -12.81 -22.98
C VAL A 511 -12.84 -13.62 -22.02
N ASP A 512 -12.26 -14.10 -20.93
CA ASP A 512 -13.04 -14.82 -19.91
C ASP A 512 -13.40 -13.84 -18.79
N HIS A 513 -14.61 -13.99 -18.25
CA HIS A 513 -15.20 -13.12 -17.24
C HIS A 513 -15.71 -13.95 -16.06
N TRP A 514 -15.53 -13.45 -14.84
CA TRP A 514 -15.92 -14.14 -13.62
C TRP A 514 -16.26 -13.18 -12.48
N TRP A 515 -17.31 -13.46 -11.73
CA TRP A 515 -17.72 -12.67 -10.56
C TRP A 515 -16.95 -13.02 -9.28
N ALA A 516 -15.93 -13.88 -9.38
CA ALA A 516 -15.19 -14.42 -8.23
C ALA A 516 -16.05 -15.20 -7.21
N ASP A 517 -17.22 -15.68 -7.64
CA ASP A 517 -18.16 -16.46 -6.83
C ASP A 517 -18.16 -17.95 -7.24
N ASP A 518 -19.17 -18.69 -6.80
CA ASP A 518 -19.32 -20.13 -7.10
C ASP A 518 -19.68 -20.42 -8.57
N SER A 519 -19.97 -19.40 -9.38
CA SER A 519 -20.13 -19.60 -10.83
C SER A 519 -18.78 -19.79 -11.49
N ALA A 520 -18.70 -20.61 -12.55
CA ALA A 520 -17.44 -20.77 -13.26
C ALA A 520 -17.11 -19.52 -14.11
N PRO A 521 -15.83 -19.13 -14.21
CA PRO A 521 -15.40 -18.22 -15.25
C PRO A 521 -15.84 -18.72 -16.63
N ALA A 522 -16.27 -17.82 -17.51
CA ALA A 522 -16.70 -18.19 -18.86
C ALA A 522 -16.27 -17.16 -19.90
N ALA A 523 -16.09 -17.61 -21.15
CA ALA A 523 -15.76 -16.75 -22.27
C ALA A 523 -16.95 -15.88 -22.66
N LEU A 524 -16.71 -14.60 -22.95
CA LEU A 524 -17.73 -13.70 -23.48
C LEU A 524 -18.26 -14.19 -24.84
N PRO A 525 -19.59 -14.29 -25.03
CA PRO A 525 -20.18 -14.66 -26.31
C PRO A 525 -19.85 -13.64 -27.41
N GLY A 526 -19.37 -14.11 -28.56
CA GLY A 526 -19.11 -13.25 -29.74
C GLY A 526 -17.92 -12.29 -29.63
N ILE A 527 -17.30 -12.15 -28.46
CA ILE A 527 -16.15 -11.25 -28.25
C ILE A 527 -14.85 -12.02 -28.30
N LYS A 528 -13.94 -11.60 -29.19
CA LYS A 528 -12.63 -12.22 -29.41
C LYS A 528 -11.55 -11.14 -29.34
N LEU A 529 -10.44 -11.47 -28.69
CA LEU A 529 -9.21 -10.69 -28.73
C LEU A 529 -8.73 -10.62 -30.20
N PRO A 530 -8.60 -9.41 -30.79
CA PRO A 530 -8.29 -9.26 -32.21
C PRO A 530 -6.94 -9.86 -32.59
N THR A 531 -5.94 -9.71 -31.72
CA THR A 531 -4.59 -10.24 -31.93
C THR A 531 -4.26 -11.23 -30.80
N PRO A 532 -4.58 -12.53 -30.96
CA PRO A 532 -4.21 -13.55 -29.98
C PRO A 532 -2.72 -13.53 -29.70
N ARG A 533 -2.36 -13.43 -28.42
CA ARG A 533 -0.98 -13.25 -27.97
C ARG A 533 -0.77 -13.82 -26.57
N ARG A 534 0.48 -13.93 -26.15
CA ARG A 534 0.89 -14.32 -24.78
C ARG A 534 2.08 -13.49 -24.32
N SER A 535 2.47 -13.60 -23.06
CA SER A 535 3.67 -12.91 -22.53
C SER A 535 3.58 -11.40 -22.70
N THR A 536 2.39 -10.86 -22.41
CA THR A 536 1.96 -9.48 -22.67
C THR A 536 1.93 -8.68 -21.38
N GLY A 537 2.06 -7.35 -21.49
CA GLY A 537 1.75 -6.42 -20.41
C GLY A 537 0.30 -5.98 -20.50
N GLY A 538 -0.41 -5.91 -19.37
CA GLY A 538 -1.81 -5.51 -19.31
C GLY A 538 -2.04 -4.47 -18.22
N ALA A 539 -2.76 -3.39 -18.52
CA ALA A 539 -3.06 -2.33 -17.55
C ALA A 539 -4.47 -1.77 -17.73
N LEU A 540 -5.16 -1.59 -16.61
CA LEU A 540 -6.44 -0.89 -16.53
C LEU A 540 -6.19 0.61 -16.37
N LEU A 541 -6.77 1.41 -17.24
CA LEU A 541 -6.77 2.86 -17.15
C LEU A 541 -8.20 3.36 -17.34
N LYS A 542 -8.81 3.84 -16.24
CA LYS A 542 -10.25 4.18 -16.18
C LYS A 542 -11.09 2.94 -16.55
N ASP A 543 -11.99 3.04 -17.54
CA ASP A 543 -12.87 1.95 -17.99
C ASP A 543 -12.32 1.20 -19.22
N GLU A 544 -11.02 1.32 -19.50
CA GLU A 544 -10.35 0.68 -20.62
C GLU A 544 -9.18 -0.19 -20.16
N TYR A 545 -9.06 -1.37 -20.77
CA TYR A 545 -7.95 -2.28 -20.54
C TYR A 545 -7.02 -2.34 -21.76
N TYR A 546 -5.75 -2.00 -21.54
CA TYR A 546 -4.73 -1.95 -22.57
C TYR A 546 -3.86 -3.20 -22.51
N LEU A 547 -3.68 -3.85 -23.67
CA LEU A 547 -2.87 -5.05 -23.82
C LEU A 547 -1.73 -4.78 -24.80
N ALA A 548 -0.48 -4.73 -24.30
CA ALA A 548 0.70 -4.31 -25.05
C ALA A 548 1.79 -5.38 -25.13
N GLY A 549 2.44 -5.46 -26.29
CA GLY A 549 3.52 -6.41 -26.57
C GLY A 549 3.06 -7.86 -26.57
N GLY A 550 4.01 -8.77 -26.39
CA GLY A 550 3.78 -10.22 -26.38
C GLY A 550 4.10 -10.92 -27.70
N LEU A 551 3.94 -12.24 -27.70
CA LEU A 551 4.17 -13.10 -28.86
C LEU A 551 2.86 -13.49 -29.53
N THR A 552 2.76 -13.29 -30.84
CA THR A 552 1.66 -13.70 -31.72
C THR A 552 1.94 -15.08 -32.34
N ALA A 553 1.13 -15.47 -33.33
CA ALA A 553 1.39 -16.66 -34.15
C ALA A 553 2.81 -16.63 -34.74
N GLU A 554 3.38 -17.81 -34.98
CA GLU A 554 4.74 -17.98 -35.53
C GLU A 554 5.86 -17.35 -34.67
N SER A 555 5.55 -16.99 -33.41
CA SER A 555 6.45 -16.27 -32.50
C SER A 555 6.85 -14.88 -33.01
N GLY A 556 5.98 -14.23 -33.79
CA GLY A 556 6.08 -12.80 -34.08
C GLY A 556 5.92 -11.95 -32.82
N LEU A 557 6.54 -10.78 -32.80
CA LEU A 557 6.29 -9.78 -31.76
C LEU A 557 5.03 -9.01 -32.12
N ALA A 558 4.18 -8.73 -31.14
CA ALA A 558 2.97 -7.99 -31.40
C ALA A 558 3.28 -6.49 -31.62
N GLU A 559 2.81 -5.96 -32.75
CA GLU A 559 3.03 -4.57 -33.19
C GLU A 559 1.79 -3.69 -33.01
N THR A 560 0.84 -4.14 -32.19
CA THR A 560 -0.39 -3.41 -31.87
C THR A 560 -0.64 -3.42 -30.38
N VAL A 561 -1.32 -2.38 -29.89
CA VAL A 561 -1.91 -2.35 -28.55
C VAL A 561 -3.41 -2.56 -28.72
N ASP A 562 -3.92 -3.67 -28.21
CA ASP A 562 -5.36 -3.95 -28.20
C ASP A 562 -5.98 -3.32 -26.94
N VAL A 563 -7.05 -2.56 -27.11
CA VAL A 563 -7.75 -1.86 -26.03
C VAL A 563 -9.18 -2.36 -25.94
N PHE A 564 -9.56 -2.86 -24.77
CA PHE A 564 -10.90 -3.35 -24.47
C PHE A 564 -11.67 -2.32 -23.64
N HIS A 565 -12.87 -1.95 -24.10
CA HIS A 565 -13.80 -1.11 -23.34
C HIS A 565 -14.78 -2.00 -22.56
N PHE A 566 -14.81 -1.91 -21.23
CA PHE A 566 -15.61 -2.86 -20.42
C PHE A 566 -17.12 -2.66 -20.57
N GLN A 567 -17.59 -1.42 -20.69
CA GLN A 567 -19.03 -1.13 -20.75
C GLN A 567 -19.64 -1.61 -22.08
N ASP A 568 -19.00 -1.26 -23.19
CA ASP A 568 -19.52 -1.63 -24.52
C ASP A 568 -19.02 -3.00 -25.00
N ARG A 569 -18.02 -3.57 -24.30
CA ARG A 569 -17.38 -4.86 -24.62
C ARG A 569 -16.81 -4.91 -26.03
N THR A 570 -16.27 -3.77 -26.47
CA THR A 570 -15.68 -3.61 -27.80
C THR A 570 -14.16 -3.53 -27.73
N TRP A 571 -13.54 -3.88 -28.86
CA TRP A 571 -12.10 -3.73 -29.06
C TRP A 571 -11.81 -2.56 -29.99
N ARG A 572 -10.72 -1.85 -29.70
CA ARG A 572 -10.07 -0.92 -30.62
C ARG A 572 -8.56 -1.10 -30.54
N THR A 573 -7.85 -0.53 -31.51
CA THR A 573 -6.38 -0.50 -31.50
C THR A 573 -5.89 0.87 -31.04
N ALA A 574 -4.78 0.89 -30.28
CA ALA A 574 -4.01 2.08 -29.97
C ALA A 574 -2.61 1.99 -30.62
N PRO A 575 -1.91 3.14 -30.79
CA PRO A 575 -0.54 3.14 -31.29
C PRO A 575 0.37 2.21 -30.50
N ALA A 576 1.27 1.52 -31.20
CA ALA A 576 2.24 0.64 -30.58
C ALA A 576 3.39 1.42 -29.93
N PRO A 577 4.04 0.85 -28.90
CA PRO A 577 5.32 1.35 -28.40
C PRO A 577 6.35 1.42 -29.52
N GLN A 578 7.38 2.24 -29.35
CA GLN A 578 8.41 2.43 -30.38
C GLN A 578 9.10 1.11 -30.75
N VAL A 579 9.24 0.21 -29.77
CA VAL A 579 9.89 -1.08 -29.95
C VAL A 579 8.95 -2.20 -29.51
N PRO A 580 8.46 -3.05 -30.46
CA PRO A 580 7.73 -4.27 -30.14
C PRO A 580 8.55 -5.17 -29.20
N ARG A 581 7.91 -5.75 -28.19
CA ARG A 581 8.61 -6.51 -27.13
C ARG A 581 7.76 -7.60 -26.51
N VAL A 582 8.40 -8.66 -26.03
CA VAL A 582 7.80 -9.78 -25.29
C VAL A 582 8.15 -9.70 -23.80
N PHE A 583 7.25 -10.16 -22.94
CA PHE A 583 7.33 -10.06 -21.47
C PHE A 583 7.47 -8.61 -20.95
N PRO A 584 6.82 -7.59 -21.56
CA PRO A 584 6.85 -6.28 -20.94
C PRO A 584 5.98 -6.24 -19.69
N SER A 585 6.31 -5.34 -18.79
CA SER A 585 5.41 -4.90 -17.73
C SER A 585 4.74 -3.58 -18.15
N LEU A 586 3.42 -3.51 -18.03
CA LEU A 586 2.62 -2.34 -18.35
C LEU A 586 1.82 -1.96 -17.11
N VAL A 587 1.87 -0.69 -16.70
CA VAL A 587 1.10 -0.17 -15.55
C VAL A 587 0.47 1.18 -15.86
N ALA A 588 -0.64 1.48 -15.19
CA ALA A 588 -1.30 2.78 -15.29
C ALA A 588 -1.08 3.60 -14.02
N THR A 589 -0.63 4.85 -14.17
CA THR A 589 -0.52 5.81 -13.06
C THR A 589 -0.53 7.24 -13.59
N GLY A 590 -1.14 8.17 -12.85
CA GLY A 590 -1.23 9.59 -13.26
C GLY A 590 -1.89 9.79 -14.64
N ASN A 591 -2.99 9.08 -14.91
CA ASN A 591 -3.73 9.09 -16.19
C ASN A 591 -2.91 8.70 -17.44
N LYS A 592 -1.75 8.07 -17.27
CA LYS A 592 -0.85 7.62 -18.34
C LYS A 592 -0.54 6.14 -18.17
N LEU A 593 -0.02 5.52 -19.23
CA LEU A 593 0.52 4.15 -19.17
C LEU A 593 2.04 4.19 -19.23
N TYR A 594 2.69 3.30 -18.50
CA TYR A 594 4.13 3.12 -18.51
C TYR A 594 4.45 1.68 -18.88
N LEU A 595 5.32 1.50 -19.87
CA LEU A 595 5.78 0.21 -20.38
C LEU A 595 7.29 0.07 -20.10
N TYR A 596 7.68 -1.04 -19.48
CA TYR A 596 9.08 -1.31 -19.20
C TYR A 596 9.43 -2.79 -19.37
N GLY A 597 10.70 -3.06 -19.66
CA GLY A 597 11.27 -4.40 -19.59
C GLY A 597 10.88 -5.29 -20.75
N GLY A 598 11.15 -6.58 -20.59
CA GLY A 598 10.98 -7.59 -21.61
C GLY A 598 12.15 -7.63 -22.60
N PHE A 599 11.89 -8.23 -23.77
CA PHE A 599 12.88 -8.44 -24.82
C PHE A 599 12.33 -8.01 -26.18
N THR A 600 13.13 -7.28 -26.93
CA THR A 600 12.88 -6.94 -28.34
C THR A 600 13.67 -7.85 -29.27
N ARG A 601 13.39 -7.82 -30.56
CA ARG A 601 14.17 -8.53 -31.59
C ARG A 601 15.07 -7.56 -32.33
N ALA A 602 16.38 -7.80 -32.28
CA ALA A 602 17.38 -7.08 -33.04
C ALA A 602 18.36 -8.09 -33.65
N ASP A 603 18.72 -7.90 -34.92
CA ASP A 603 19.65 -8.78 -35.67
C ASP A 603 19.30 -10.27 -35.58
N GLY A 604 18.00 -10.60 -35.58
CA GLY A 604 17.51 -11.98 -35.50
C GLY A 604 17.47 -12.59 -34.10
N HIS A 605 18.03 -11.92 -33.08
CA HIS A 605 18.10 -12.39 -31.69
C HIS A 605 17.25 -11.54 -30.74
N PHE A 606 16.88 -12.12 -29.59
CA PHE A 606 16.21 -11.37 -28.52
C PHE A 606 17.23 -10.58 -27.71
N GLN A 607 16.98 -9.27 -27.56
CA GLN A 607 17.79 -8.38 -26.74
C GLN A 607 16.94 -7.74 -25.64
N PRO A 608 17.50 -7.49 -24.44
CA PRO A 608 16.75 -6.88 -23.35
C PRO A 608 16.29 -5.46 -23.71
N ALA A 609 15.02 -5.16 -23.45
CA ALA A 609 14.48 -3.82 -23.65
C ALA A 609 14.62 -3.02 -22.35
N THR A 610 15.51 -2.03 -22.34
CA THR A 610 15.87 -1.25 -21.13
C THR A 610 15.14 0.09 -21.02
N SER A 611 14.43 0.51 -22.08
CA SER A 611 13.73 1.79 -22.09
C SER A 611 12.43 1.74 -21.30
N LEU A 612 12.17 2.83 -20.57
CA LEU A 612 10.86 3.19 -20.03
C LEU A 612 10.13 4.07 -21.04
N GLU A 613 9.03 3.57 -21.57
CA GLU A 613 8.16 4.33 -22.48
C GLU A 613 6.85 4.69 -21.78
N MET A 614 6.36 5.91 -21.99
CA MET A 614 5.09 6.41 -21.47
C MET A 614 4.13 6.68 -22.61
N TYR A 615 2.91 6.18 -22.51
CA TYR A 615 1.81 6.50 -23.41
C TYR A 615 0.86 7.51 -22.77
N ASP A 616 0.60 8.59 -23.48
CA ASP A 616 -0.42 9.57 -23.14
C ASP A 616 -1.69 9.32 -23.98
N PRO A 617 -2.81 8.88 -23.37
CA PRO A 617 -4.05 8.67 -24.10
C PRO A 617 -4.66 9.93 -24.71
N GLN A 618 -4.35 11.12 -24.18
CA GLN A 618 -4.85 12.39 -24.70
C GLN A 618 -4.17 12.75 -26.02
N THR A 619 -2.85 12.61 -26.07
CA THR A 619 -2.06 12.92 -27.28
C THR A 619 -1.94 11.72 -28.22
N LYS A 620 -2.25 10.52 -27.73
CA LYS A 620 -2.11 9.22 -28.40
C LYS A 620 -0.67 8.96 -28.85
N LYS A 621 0.32 9.33 -28.04
CA LYS A 621 1.74 9.19 -28.34
C LYS A 621 2.48 8.43 -27.26
N TRP A 622 3.48 7.66 -27.70
CA TRP A 622 4.50 7.06 -26.85
C TRP A 622 5.74 7.94 -26.82
N GLU A 623 6.29 8.17 -25.64
CA GLU A 623 7.51 8.93 -25.41
C GLU A 623 8.47 8.10 -24.55
N THR A 624 9.75 8.08 -24.92
CA THR A 624 10.79 7.47 -24.09
C THR A 624 11.12 8.42 -22.95
N ILE A 625 10.81 7.99 -21.72
CA ILE A 625 11.06 8.76 -20.49
C ILE A 625 12.49 8.52 -19.98
N ALA A 626 13.01 7.32 -20.19
CA ALA A 626 14.39 6.97 -19.88
C ALA A 626 14.86 5.80 -20.76
N ASP A 627 16.08 5.87 -21.29
CA ASP A 627 16.69 4.75 -22.03
C ASP A 627 17.11 3.60 -21.11
N ARG A 628 17.37 3.92 -19.85
CA ARG A 628 17.75 2.99 -18.78
C ARG A 628 17.47 3.59 -17.41
N ILE A 629 16.98 2.77 -16.49
CA ILE A 629 16.84 3.13 -15.07
C ILE A 629 17.93 2.39 -14.27
N PRO A 630 18.82 3.10 -13.55
CA PRO A 630 19.84 2.47 -12.73
C PRO A 630 19.24 1.48 -11.71
N GLY A 631 19.82 0.29 -11.63
CA GLY A 631 19.38 -0.78 -10.72
C GLY A 631 18.16 -1.57 -11.19
N VAL A 632 17.56 -1.25 -12.34
CA VAL A 632 16.38 -1.96 -12.86
C VAL A 632 16.77 -2.89 -14.02
N SER A 633 16.54 -4.20 -13.84
CA SER A 633 16.70 -5.20 -14.91
C SER A 633 15.45 -5.29 -15.78
N PRO A 634 15.57 -5.56 -17.10
CA PRO A 634 14.42 -5.81 -17.99
C PRO A 634 13.52 -6.98 -17.59
N THR A 635 13.97 -7.85 -16.67
CA THR A 635 13.18 -8.96 -16.12
C THR A 635 12.39 -8.59 -14.86
N MET A 636 12.55 -7.37 -14.33
CA MET A 636 11.79 -6.91 -13.16
C MET A 636 10.34 -6.62 -13.54
N THR A 637 9.43 -6.88 -12.60
CA THR A 637 8.01 -6.53 -12.73
C THR A 637 7.79 -5.13 -12.18
N MET A 638 7.00 -4.33 -12.89
CA MET A 638 6.63 -2.98 -12.49
C MET A 638 5.21 -2.97 -11.91
N PHE A 639 5.00 -2.20 -10.85
CA PHE A 639 3.71 -1.96 -10.20
C PHE A 639 3.43 -0.47 -10.11
N PRO A 640 2.15 -0.04 -10.24
CA PRO A 640 1.77 1.31 -9.87
C PRO A 640 1.85 1.47 -8.34
N PHE A 641 2.46 2.56 -7.86
CA PHE A 641 2.64 2.81 -6.43
C PHE A 641 2.51 4.31 -6.12
N ASN A 642 1.36 4.78 -5.64
CA ASN A 642 1.13 6.17 -5.21
C ASN A 642 1.64 7.24 -6.22
N GLY A 643 1.25 7.11 -7.49
CA GLY A 643 1.70 8.01 -8.56
C GLY A 643 3.08 7.67 -9.16
N ARG A 644 3.72 6.58 -8.72
CA ARG A 644 5.10 6.18 -9.08
C ARG A 644 5.16 4.76 -9.62
N LEU A 645 6.36 4.35 -10.01
CA LEU A 645 6.67 3.04 -10.56
C LEU A 645 7.54 2.26 -9.56
N LEU A 646 6.99 1.19 -9.00
CA LEU A 646 7.74 0.25 -8.15
C LEU A 646 8.20 -0.94 -8.99
N PHE A 647 9.50 -1.16 -9.06
CA PHE A 647 10.10 -2.32 -9.69
C PHE A 647 10.48 -3.37 -8.65
N TYR A 648 10.18 -4.64 -8.95
CA TYR A 648 10.54 -5.80 -8.14
C TYR A 648 11.22 -6.88 -8.99
N GLY A 649 12.25 -7.52 -8.45
CA GLY A 649 12.78 -8.76 -9.00
C GLY A 649 13.79 -9.44 -8.09
N ILE A 650 14.08 -10.71 -8.37
CA ILE A 650 15.09 -11.47 -7.62
C ILE A 650 16.49 -11.15 -8.16
N ASP A 651 17.41 -10.80 -7.27
CA ASP A 651 18.77 -10.42 -7.60
C ASP A 651 19.46 -11.53 -8.40
N PRO A 652 20.08 -11.24 -9.56
CA PRO A 652 20.72 -12.26 -10.40
C PRO A 652 21.99 -12.87 -9.78
N GLN A 653 22.71 -12.10 -8.97
CA GLN A 653 24.04 -12.39 -8.47
C GLN A 653 24.04 -12.88 -7.02
N VAL A 654 23.06 -12.44 -6.23
CA VAL A 654 23.00 -12.71 -4.80
C VAL A 654 21.81 -13.62 -4.49
N ALA A 655 22.10 -14.86 -4.09
CA ALA A 655 21.06 -15.82 -3.72
C ALA A 655 20.22 -15.32 -2.54
N GLY A 656 18.91 -15.55 -2.59
CA GLY A 656 17.98 -15.17 -1.52
C GLY A 656 17.86 -13.66 -1.31
N GLN A 657 17.95 -12.86 -2.39
CA GLN A 657 17.79 -11.41 -2.32
C GLN A 657 16.75 -10.92 -3.33
N ALA A 658 15.78 -10.14 -2.84
CA ALA A 658 14.85 -9.40 -3.66
C ALA A 658 15.31 -7.94 -3.76
N ASN A 659 15.26 -7.37 -4.96
CA ASN A 659 15.62 -5.98 -5.24
C ASN A 659 14.37 -5.17 -5.55
N PHE A 660 14.34 -3.96 -5.01
CA PHE A 660 13.28 -3.00 -5.20
C PHE A 660 13.86 -1.68 -5.70
N VAL A 661 13.18 -1.07 -6.67
CA VAL A 661 13.46 0.31 -7.10
C VAL A 661 12.14 1.06 -7.17
N LEU A 662 12.02 2.16 -6.43
CA LEU A 662 10.89 3.07 -6.55
C LEU A 662 11.34 4.28 -7.36
N TYR A 663 10.67 4.51 -8.49
CA TYR A 663 11.02 5.53 -9.48
C TYR A 663 9.85 6.49 -9.69
N ASP A 664 10.12 7.78 -9.59
CA ASP A 664 9.19 8.88 -9.84
C ASP A 664 9.48 9.51 -11.21
N PRO A 665 8.66 9.20 -12.24
CA PRO A 665 8.88 9.70 -13.60
C PRO A 665 8.51 11.18 -13.78
N ALA A 666 7.74 11.78 -12.88
CA ALA A 666 7.20 13.12 -13.03
C ALA A 666 7.09 13.84 -11.66
N PRO A 667 8.21 14.35 -11.10
CA PRO A 667 8.26 14.85 -9.73
C PRO A 667 7.44 16.14 -9.49
N LEU A 668 6.95 16.80 -10.55
CA LEU A 668 6.30 18.11 -10.50
C LEU A 668 4.75 18.08 -10.51
N THR A 669 4.14 16.93 -10.79
CA THR A 669 2.66 16.82 -10.80
C THR A 669 2.20 16.21 -9.47
N ALA A 670 1.28 16.86 -8.76
CA ALA A 670 0.61 16.26 -7.61
C ALA A 670 -0.08 14.96 -8.08
N PRO A 671 0.00 13.83 -7.35
CA PRO A 671 -0.73 12.63 -7.74
C PRO A 671 -2.20 12.94 -7.62
N GLU A 672 -2.95 12.70 -8.69
CA GLU A 672 -4.41 12.84 -8.67
C GLU A 672 -5.07 12.00 -7.56
N GLN A 673 -4.40 10.93 -7.10
CA GLN A 673 -4.84 10.11 -5.96
C GLN A 673 -4.94 10.90 -4.65
N VAL A 674 -4.35 12.09 -4.52
CA VAL A 674 -4.44 12.95 -3.32
C VAL A 674 -5.46 14.09 -3.51
N ALA A 675 -5.86 14.39 -4.75
CA ALA A 675 -6.74 15.50 -5.09
C ALA A 675 -8.24 15.19 -4.91
N SER A 676 -8.65 13.91 -4.95
CA SER A 676 -10.07 13.53 -5.02
C SER A 676 -10.72 13.04 -3.71
N MET A 677 -10.05 13.12 -2.54
CA MET A 677 -10.48 12.36 -1.34
C MET A 677 -10.89 13.22 -0.13
N SER A 678 -12.20 13.35 0.10
CA SER A 678 -12.79 14.07 1.25
C SER A 678 -12.82 13.22 2.54
N PHE A 679 -12.50 13.83 3.68
CA PHE A 679 -12.71 13.28 5.04
C PHE A 679 -14.18 13.29 5.50
N GLY A 680 -15.09 13.83 4.68
CA GLY A 680 -16.52 13.80 4.98
C GLY A 680 -16.98 12.35 5.00
N GLY A 681 -17.21 11.81 6.22
CA GLY A 681 -17.67 10.44 6.44
C GLY A 681 -18.70 10.08 5.39
N ARG A 682 -18.45 8.98 4.66
CA ARG A 682 -19.19 8.50 3.48
C ARG A 682 -20.59 9.11 3.46
N ARG A 683 -20.77 10.26 2.79
CA ARG A 683 -22.12 10.64 2.38
C ARG A 683 -22.57 9.43 1.59
N ARG A 684 -23.65 8.78 2.04
CA ARG A 684 -24.31 7.73 1.26
C ARG A 684 -24.42 8.31 -0.14
N ASP A 685 -23.69 7.73 -1.07
CA ASP A 685 -23.81 8.00 -2.49
C ASP A 685 -24.91 7.05 -2.95
N PRO A 686 -26.19 7.49 -2.97
CA PRO A 686 -27.27 6.62 -3.38
C PRO A 686 -27.07 6.09 -4.81
N ALA A 687 -26.36 6.81 -5.68
CA ALA A 687 -26.03 6.32 -7.02
C ALA A 687 -24.99 5.18 -6.95
N GLY A 688 -23.96 5.32 -6.12
CA GLY A 688 -22.97 4.27 -5.86
C GLY A 688 -23.53 3.04 -5.12
N GLN A 689 -24.57 3.22 -4.30
CA GLN A 689 -25.30 2.11 -3.69
C GLN A 689 -26.16 1.38 -4.73
N ALA A 690 -26.95 2.11 -5.52
CA ALA A 690 -27.77 1.52 -6.59
C ALA A 690 -26.91 0.78 -7.62
N ARG A 691 -25.73 1.32 -7.99
CA ARG A 691 -24.79 0.63 -8.88
C ARG A 691 -24.27 -0.68 -8.27
N ARG A 692 -23.92 -0.69 -6.97
CA ARG A 692 -23.49 -1.91 -6.28
C ARG A 692 -24.60 -2.96 -6.22
N GLU A 693 -25.82 -2.55 -5.89
CA GLU A 693 -26.98 -3.43 -5.89
C GLU A 693 -27.24 -4.00 -7.30
N ALA A 694 -27.10 -3.19 -8.35
CA ALA A 694 -27.17 -3.64 -9.74
C ALA A 694 -26.06 -4.65 -10.08
N LEU A 695 -24.81 -4.42 -9.67
CA LEU A 695 -23.70 -5.37 -9.90
C LEU A 695 -23.93 -6.71 -9.17
N ILE A 696 -24.52 -6.69 -7.97
CA ILE A 696 -24.94 -7.91 -7.27
C ILE A 696 -26.01 -8.66 -8.08
N LEU A 697 -26.93 -7.95 -8.74
CA LEU A 697 -27.90 -8.57 -9.66
C LEU A 697 -27.19 -9.19 -10.87
N MET A 698 -26.20 -8.49 -11.44
CA MET A 698 -25.42 -8.93 -12.60
C MET A 698 -24.63 -10.23 -12.35
N ARG A 699 -24.42 -10.65 -11.10
CA ARG A 699 -23.87 -11.99 -10.81
C ARG A 699 -24.74 -13.13 -11.36
N LYS A 700 -26.01 -12.86 -11.66
CA LYS A 700 -26.96 -13.80 -12.26
C LYS A 700 -27.03 -13.75 -13.78
N ASP A 701 -26.23 -12.90 -14.41
CA ASP A 701 -25.94 -12.99 -15.84
C ASP A 701 -25.24 -14.34 -16.07
N THR A 702 -25.95 -15.29 -16.66
CA THR A 702 -25.52 -16.67 -16.83
C THR A 702 -24.74 -16.86 -18.12
N ASP A 703 -25.12 -16.17 -19.19
CA ASP A 703 -24.45 -16.23 -20.49
C ASP A 703 -23.24 -15.28 -20.58
N LYS A 704 -23.04 -14.44 -19.56
CA LYS A 704 -21.97 -13.47 -19.43
C LYS A 704 -22.00 -12.45 -20.56
N ASP A 705 -23.17 -12.09 -21.10
CA ASP A 705 -23.30 -11.09 -22.17
C ASP A 705 -23.35 -9.63 -21.65
N GLY A 706 -23.40 -9.45 -20.32
CA GLY A 706 -23.40 -8.14 -19.66
C GLY A 706 -24.79 -7.55 -19.54
N LYS A 707 -25.81 -8.35 -19.78
CA LYS A 707 -27.22 -8.01 -19.64
C LYS A 707 -27.88 -9.06 -18.74
N LEU A 708 -29.05 -8.70 -18.23
CA LEU A 708 -29.92 -9.63 -17.53
C LEU A 708 -31.18 -9.78 -18.34
N SER A 709 -31.41 -10.97 -18.89
CA SER A 709 -32.66 -11.30 -19.56
C SER A 709 -33.79 -11.47 -18.55
N ALA A 710 -35.04 -11.27 -19.00
CA ALA A 710 -36.21 -11.55 -18.18
C ALA A 710 -36.27 -13.02 -17.72
N ALA A 711 -35.72 -13.94 -18.51
CA ALA A 711 -35.65 -15.36 -18.16
C ALA A 711 -34.65 -15.61 -17.01
N GLU A 712 -33.48 -14.98 -17.02
CA GLU A 712 -32.50 -15.09 -15.93
C GLU A 712 -33.02 -14.47 -14.63
N LEU A 713 -33.65 -13.29 -14.73
CA LEU A 713 -34.29 -12.66 -13.58
C LEU A 713 -35.46 -13.50 -13.06
N GLY A 714 -36.29 -14.00 -13.97
CA GLY A 714 -37.46 -14.83 -13.66
C GLY A 714 -37.09 -16.18 -13.03
N SER A 715 -36.05 -16.85 -13.55
CA SER A 715 -35.50 -18.07 -12.95
C SER A 715 -35.02 -17.82 -11.52
N ARG A 716 -34.36 -16.68 -11.27
CA ARG A 716 -33.94 -16.30 -9.92
C ARG A 716 -35.11 -16.08 -8.97
N MET A 717 -36.14 -15.37 -9.42
CA MET A 717 -37.35 -15.16 -8.62
C MET A 717 -38.03 -16.50 -8.32
N LYS A 718 -38.04 -17.41 -9.28
CA LYS A 718 -38.57 -18.77 -9.11
C LYS A 718 -37.75 -19.59 -8.11
N ASP A 719 -36.42 -19.57 -8.19
CA ASP A 719 -35.55 -20.28 -7.25
C ASP A 719 -35.66 -19.71 -5.83
N PHE A 720 -35.71 -18.37 -5.72
CA PHE A 720 -35.97 -17.71 -4.44
C PHE A 720 -37.32 -18.12 -3.88
N PHE A 721 -38.36 -18.11 -4.71
CA PHE A 721 -39.70 -18.54 -4.31
C PHE A 721 -39.70 -19.98 -3.81
N HIS A 722 -39.07 -20.92 -4.54
CA HIS A 722 -38.96 -22.31 -4.12
C HIS A 722 -38.16 -22.51 -2.83
N LYS A 723 -37.12 -21.69 -2.59
CA LYS A 723 -36.37 -21.71 -1.31
C LYS A 723 -37.18 -21.13 -0.15
N ALA A 724 -37.98 -20.11 -0.43
CA ALA A 724 -38.80 -19.42 0.54
C ALA A 724 -40.03 -20.24 0.94
N ASP A 725 -40.66 -20.91 -0.03
CA ASP A 725 -41.83 -21.77 0.11
C ASP A 725 -41.45 -23.12 0.73
N GLN A 726 -41.13 -23.10 2.03
CA GLN A 726 -40.67 -24.28 2.75
C GLN A 726 -41.75 -25.36 2.89
N ASN A 727 -43.02 -24.94 2.92
CA ASN A 727 -44.18 -25.82 3.06
C ASN A 727 -44.70 -26.33 1.70
N GLN A 728 -44.20 -25.79 0.58
CA GLN A 728 -44.54 -26.12 -0.80
C GLN A 728 -46.00 -25.88 -1.18
N ASP A 729 -46.67 -24.92 -0.53
CA ASP A 729 -48.07 -24.57 -0.78
C ASP A 729 -48.26 -23.54 -1.91
N GLN A 730 -47.16 -23.11 -2.53
CA GLN A 730 -47.11 -22.10 -3.59
C GLN A 730 -47.57 -20.71 -3.14
N VAL A 731 -47.47 -20.40 -1.85
CA VAL A 731 -47.73 -19.08 -1.27
C VAL A 731 -46.57 -18.75 -0.32
N LEU A 732 -46.12 -17.49 -0.33
CA LEU A 732 -45.11 -17.04 0.63
C LEU A 732 -45.77 -16.25 1.74
N THR A 733 -45.68 -16.76 2.96
CA THR A 733 -46.02 -16.00 4.15
C THR A 733 -44.91 -14.97 4.47
N LEU A 734 -45.26 -13.94 5.24
CA LEU A 734 -44.27 -12.98 5.73
C LEU A 734 -43.17 -13.66 6.56
N GLU A 735 -43.51 -14.73 7.29
CA GLU A 735 -42.58 -15.49 8.12
C GLU A 735 -41.59 -16.29 7.27
N GLU A 736 -42.05 -16.98 6.23
CA GLU A 736 -41.21 -17.69 5.26
C GLU A 736 -40.27 -16.74 4.52
N LEU A 737 -40.80 -15.61 4.04
CA LEU A 737 -40.02 -14.53 3.42
C LEU A 737 -38.96 -13.97 4.39
N THR A 738 -39.35 -13.68 5.63
CA THR A 738 -38.43 -13.15 6.64
C THR A 738 -37.34 -14.15 6.98
N THR A 739 -37.70 -15.43 7.12
CA THR A 739 -36.79 -16.52 7.45
C THR A 739 -35.77 -16.72 6.34
N VAL A 740 -36.21 -16.84 5.09
CA VAL A 740 -35.29 -17.05 3.96
C VAL A 740 -34.40 -15.85 3.71
N ILE A 741 -34.91 -14.61 3.88
CA ILE A 741 -34.10 -13.39 3.71
C ILE A 741 -33.08 -13.28 4.83
N GLN A 742 -33.47 -13.56 6.09
CA GLN A 742 -32.52 -13.59 7.20
C GLN A 742 -31.50 -14.71 7.07
N GLN A 743 -31.89 -15.85 6.51
CA GLN A 743 -30.98 -16.97 6.26
C GLN A 743 -30.00 -16.65 5.14
N ASP A 744 -30.46 -16.09 4.01
CA ASP A 744 -29.61 -15.63 2.91
C ASP A 744 -28.67 -14.50 3.39
N GLN A 745 -29.15 -13.60 4.26
CA GLN A 745 -28.31 -12.59 4.91
C GLN A 745 -27.30 -13.20 5.90
N ARG A 746 -27.59 -14.32 6.57
CA ARG A 746 -26.65 -15.02 7.47
C ARG A 746 -25.65 -15.91 6.72
N GLU A 747 -26.06 -16.53 5.63
CA GLU A 747 -25.21 -17.34 4.75
C GLU A 747 -24.27 -16.46 3.92
N ASN A 748 -24.74 -15.27 3.51
CA ASN A 748 -23.93 -14.24 2.86
C ASN A 748 -23.31 -13.24 3.87
N ALA A 749 -23.58 -13.36 5.18
CA ALA A 749 -22.90 -12.58 6.19
C ALA A 749 -21.48 -13.15 6.38
N PRO A 750 -20.47 -12.27 6.53
CA PRO A 750 -19.13 -12.71 6.86
C PRO A 750 -19.11 -13.48 8.18
N GLN A 751 -18.71 -14.76 8.13
CA GLN A 751 -18.57 -15.58 9.34
C GLN A 751 -17.41 -15.05 10.18
N ARG A 752 -17.71 -14.33 11.27
CA ARG A 752 -16.70 -14.05 12.31
C ARG A 752 -16.21 -15.36 12.92
N PRO A 753 -14.90 -15.54 13.15
CA PRO A 753 -14.40 -16.74 13.82
C PRO A 753 -15.03 -16.86 15.21
N ARG A 754 -15.76 -17.94 15.45
CA ARG A 754 -16.22 -18.31 16.79
C ARG A 754 -14.96 -18.57 17.65
N ARG A 755 -14.70 -17.70 18.64
CA ARG A 755 -13.76 -18.02 19.72
C ARG A 755 -14.25 -19.31 20.40
N SER A 756 -13.51 -20.39 20.22
CA SER A 756 -13.73 -21.64 20.96
C SER A 756 -13.47 -21.37 22.45
N ARG A 757 -14.53 -21.36 23.25
CA ARG A 757 -14.40 -21.63 24.68
C ARG A 757 -14.13 -23.12 24.82
N GLU A 758 -12.87 -23.49 24.99
CA GLU A 758 -12.53 -24.82 25.49
C GLU A 758 -13.01 -24.92 26.95
N SER A 759 -13.95 -25.83 27.15
CA SER A 759 -14.41 -26.28 28.46
C SER A 759 -13.31 -27.11 29.11
N ALA A 760 -12.69 -26.56 30.15
CA ALA A 760 -11.85 -27.33 31.06
C ALA A 760 -12.75 -28.18 31.98
N SER A 761 -12.84 -29.48 31.68
CA SER A 761 -13.26 -30.49 32.63
C SER A 761 -12.52 -31.80 32.34
N ASP A 762 -12.05 -32.43 33.41
CA ASP A 762 -11.60 -33.82 33.54
C ASP A 762 -10.11 -34.16 33.24
N LYS A 763 -9.27 -34.05 34.28
CA LYS A 763 -8.83 -35.19 35.14
C LYS A 763 -7.46 -34.95 35.79
N ALA A 764 -7.44 -34.95 37.12
CA ALA A 764 -6.39 -35.60 37.90
C ALA A 764 -6.92 -35.91 39.31
N ASP A 765 -7.14 -37.21 39.57
CA ASP A 765 -7.41 -37.81 40.87
C ASP A 765 -6.26 -37.59 41.86
N GLN A 766 -6.59 -37.30 43.13
CA GLN A 766 -5.99 -37.96 44.29
C GLN A 766 -6.81 -37.67 45.58
N LYS A 767 -7.41 -38.75 46.11
CA LYS A 767 -8.03 -38.91 47.45
C LYS A 767 -6.98 -38.73 48.58
N PRO A 768 -7.33 -38.50 49.88
CA PRO A 768 -8.35 -39.29 50.60
C PRO A 768 -9.18 -38.65 51.73
N ASN A 769 -10.35 -39.27 51.95
CA ASN A 769 -11.04 -39.59 53.21
C ASN A 769 -10.78 -38.77 54.48
N ALA A 770 -11.86 -38.18 55.02
CA ALA A 770 -12.16 -38.23 56.45
C ALA A 770 -13.64 -38.54 56.69
N LYS A 771 -13.90 -39.65 57.40
CA LYS A 771 -15.17 -40.05 58.05
C LYS A 771 -15.49 -39.03 59.16
N LYS A 772 -16.73 -38.68 59.52
CA LYS A 772 -17.78 -39.46 60.23
C LYS A 772 -19.04 -38.55 60.30
N SER A 773 -20.21 -38.94 59.77
CA SER A 773 -21.35 -39.56 60.47
C SER A 773 -21.90 -38.81 61.69
N SER A 774 -23.06 -38.15 61.56
CA SER A 774 -24.33 -38.56 62.20
C SER A 774 -25.43 -37.53 61.95
N GLU A 775 -26.65 -38.04 61.74
CA GLU A 775 -27.94 -37.38 61.94
C GLU A 775 -27.94 -36.56 63.25
N THR A 776 -28.70 -35.48 63.47
CA THR A 776 -30.17 -35.40 63.42
C THR A 776 -30.60 -33.93 63.69
N GLU A 777 -31.80 -33.59 63.22
CA GLU A 777 -32.74 -32.58 63.74
C GLU A 777 -32.80 -31.19 63.06
N ASN A 778 -33.79 -30.93 62.20
CA ASN A 778 -35.23 -30.69 62.40
C ASN A 778 -35.55 -29.22 62.79
N LYS A 779 -36.00 -28.47 61.77
CA LYS A 779 -36.78 -27.22 61.78
C LYS A 779 -36.32 -26.04 62.66
N GLN A 780 -35.80 -24.99 62.02
CA GLN A 780 -36.43 -23.64 62.05
C GLN A 780 -35.70 -22.61 61.15
N GLU A 781 -36.54 -21.77 60.54
CA GLU A 781 -36.36 -20.38 60.09
C GLU A 781 -35.40 -19.97 58.95
N LYS A 782 -36.08 -19.36 57.97
CA LYS A 782 -35.70 -18.41 56.91
C LYS A 782 -34.99 -18.91 55.66
#